data_AF-A0A939VN93-F1
#
_entry.id   AF-A0A939VN93-F1
#
_cell.length_a   1.000
_cell.length_b   1.000
_cell.length_c   1.000
_cell.angle_alpha   90.00
_cell.angle_beta   90.00
_cell.angle_gamma   90.00
#
_symmetry.space_group_name_H-M   'P 1'
#
loop_
_entity.id
_entity.type
_entity.pdbx_description
1 polymer ?
#
loop_
_entity_poly.entity_id
_entity_poly.type
_entity_poly.pdbx_seq_one_letter_code
_entity_poly.pdbx_strand_id
1 'polypeptide(L)'
;MAKKWITRVLVLGIVAFVMFKTKGFFDDLTDGTYDHAIVSVAEAMSKNNSSKKENKGSGSSTSTSTSVSVPEVVYEPTDKTGDDFYLDLSQASLWNSGEYDAKTGEKAEQKRRLRYPDIITIECSKYNIQLTEGFTLRFCEYDKDNAFIRSVDLAGGDVFTPSKDGEFFSITLIKNEGEKSLSPGQWNRLISAGIQIVICTDKWLNFSGEETGSLIGGETGYAQSEDLSELLFAGKDEELSQILWNEQIKNGIYTLSAEELNTGWPTYYVSSSDGDDSNSGLTREEPKKKLEYFSGMSNVNVLLKCGDTFEVPQGYKLGSNCIYAAYGSGARPKISFYRNLDVKFTPSEGINNVWQADLSGLEIVTGQEDSKDNCDIGQLILDGEVNWKRYVWSSKEQYNPHYIEERGEGAWAVDWRTNILYLYSETNPNDIDIKYAPPINGLSGSAIKNTVIKGLDVSGAGRHCLNLINCENVEVSCCYFHHIGGSVQSSSGMRYGNAVQVWNGAKSINIHNNYASWIFDTCFTNQGSDRESLVEHVHFTDNLGAHFYWGIEAWGEAYTDKPFNDVTYTGNVLYDNIDLTNPTTRMHANSKSKLLGTKDSDYVSYRTGYKFHQMSSINLTNSGTGQITKIENNIAWNSNRFLVFATNSRKEEHFSALKNNLLYAENVLKGGRLMRFNESGQKIYCEGPDYLDSSNDWSVHFSGEEYDNSGERSKLSAALNKIAGR
;
A
#
# COMPACT_ATOMS: atom_id res chain seq x y z
N MET A 1 6.01 -46.97 -47.67
CA MET A 1 5.55 -47.60 -46.41
C MET A 1 6.67 -47.86 -45.39
N ALA A 2 7.90 -48.20 -45.81
CA ALA A 2 9.02 -48.45 -44.87
C ALA A 2 9.44 -47.24 -44.00
N LYS A 3 9.41 -46.01 -44.51
CA LYS A 3 9.75 -44.80 -43.73
C LYS A 3 8.79 -44.53 -42.55
N LYS A 4 7.49 -44.78 -42.71
CA LYS A 4 6.50 -44.59 -41.63
C LYS A 4 6.61 -45.66 -40.52
N TRP A 5 7.18 -46.82 -40.83
CA TRP A 5 7.41 -47.88 -39.85
C TRP A 5 8.63 -47.60 -38.98
N ILE A 6 9.72 -47.10 -39.57
CA ILE A 6 10.96 -46.74 -38.85
C ILE A 6 10.70 -45.62 -37.83
N THR A 7 9.92 -44.59 -38.20
CA THR A 7 9.59 -43.49 -37.27
C THR A 7 8.75 -43.96 -36.09
N ARG A 8 7.81 -44.91 -36.28
CA ARG A 8 6.99 -45.45 -35.19
C ARG A 8 7.78 -46.34 -34.23
N VAL A 9 8.75 -47.10 -34.74
CA VAL A 9 9.63 -47.92 -33.89
C VAL A 9 10.61 -47.03 -33.11
N LEU A 10 11.12 -45.95 -33.70
CA LEU A 10 11.99 -44.98 -33.00
C LEU A 10 11.24 -44.21 -31.91
N VAL A 11 10.00 -43.78 -32.16
CA VAL A 11 9.19 -43.08 -31.16
C VAL A 11 8.81 -44.01 -30.00
N LEU A 12 8.44 -45.26 -30.29
CA LEU A 12 8.18 -46.26 -29.22
C LEU A 12 9.44 -46.61 -28.42
N GLY A 13 10.62 -46.64 -29.06
CA GLY A 13 11.91 -46.85 -28.38
C GLY A 13 12.29 -45.70 -27.44
N ILE A 14 12.06 -44.45 -27.85
CA ILE A 14 12.33 -43.26 -27.01
C ILE A 14 11.38 -43.20 -25.82
N VAL A 15 10.09 -43.49 -26.04
CA VAL A 15 9.09 -43.53 -24.96
C VAL A 15 9.40 -44.64 -23.94
N ALA A 16 9.83 -45.83 -24.39
CA ALA A 16 10.25 -46.91 -23.50
C ALA A 16 11.54 -46.58 -22.72
N PHE A 17 12.48 -45.86 -23.33
CA PHE A 17 13.73 -45.42 -22.69
C PHE A 17 13.49 -44.36 -21.60
N VAL A 18 12.56 -43.43 -21.83
CA VAL A 18 12.15 -42.42 -20.83
C VAL A 18 11.43 -43.09 -19.65
N MET A 19 10.53 -44.05 -19.91
CA MET A 19 9.83 -44.79 -18.83
C MET A 19 10.78 -45.67 -17.98
N PHE A 20 11.85 -46.21 -18.56
CA PHE A 20 12.85 -46.98 -17.80
C PHE A 20 13.78 -46.09 -16.96
N LYS A 21 14.05 -44.85 -17.38
CA LYS A 21 14.86 -43.88 -16.62
C LYS A 21 14.10 -43.24 -15.46
N THR A 22 12.79 -43.09 -15.55
CA THR A 22 11.97 -42.53 -14.46
C THR A 22 11.65 -43.53 -13.34
N LYS A 23 11.79 -44.83 -13.58
CA LYS A 23 11.57 -45.85 -12.53
C LYS A 23 12.69 -45.89 -11.49
N GLY A 24 13.94 -45.61 -11.89
CA GLY A 24 15.08 -45.52 -10.96
C GLY A 24 15.11 -44.28 -10.07
N PHE A 25 14.22 -43.30 -10.30
CA PHE A 25 14.13 -42.08 -9.49
C PHE A 25 13.15 -42.21 -8.32
N PHE A 26 12.27 -43.22 -8.34
CA PHE A 26 11.27 -43.45 -7.28
C PHE A 26 11.68 -44.53 -6.27
N ASP A 27 12.72 -45.32 -6.55
CA ASP A 27 13.22 -46.35 -5.63
C ASP A 27 14.21 -45.79 -4.57
N ASP A 28 14.71 -44.55 -4.72
CA ASP A 28 15.66 -43.89 -3.80
C ASP A 28 14.99 -43.00 -2.72
N LEU A 29 13.65 -43.02 -2.61
CA LEU A 29 12.90 -42.24 -1.61
C LEU A 29 12.42 -43.07 -0.40
N THR A 30 12.81 -44.35 -0.30
CA THR A 30 12.30 -45.27 0.73
C THR A 30 13.27 -45.71 1.83
N ASP A 31 14.57 -45.39 1.78
CA ASP A 31 15.48 -45.72 2.88
C ASP A 31 16.17 -44.48 3.44
N GLY A 32 15.62 -44.01 4.56
CA GLY A 32 16.11 -42.86 5.31
C GLY A 32 17.47 -43.11 5.94
N THR A 33 18.53 -42.66 5.28
CA THR A 33 19.81 -42.30 5.89
C THR A 33 20.48 -41.23 5.02
N TYR A 34 20.54 -39.99 5.50
CA TYR A 34 21.39 -38.94 4.94
C TYR A 34 22.42 -38.53 6.00
N ASP A 35 23.69 -38.75 5.68
CA ASP A 35 24.84 -38.28 6.44
C ASP A 35 25.83 -37.56 5.49
N HIS A 36 26.53 -36.58 6.06
CA HIS A 36 27.18 -35.38 5.50
C HIS A 36 28.09 -35.48 4.25
N ALA A 37 28.20 -34.37 3.48
CA ALA A 37 29.37 -33.46 3.52
C ALA A 37 29.32 -32.33 2.46
N ILE A 38 29.50 -31.09 2.94
CA ILE A 38 29.71 -29.86 2.17
C ILE A 38 31.20 -29.78 1.77
N VAL A 39 31.48 -29.46 0.50
CA VAL A 39 32.81 -29.02 0.05
C VAL A 39 32.69 -27.65 -0.62
N SER A 40 33.36 -26.67 -0.01
CA SER A 40 33.59 -25.32 -0.51
C SER A 40 34.67 -25.29 -1.59
N VAL A 41 34.48 -24.45 -2.62
CA VAL A 41 35.58 -24.04 -3.52
C VAL A 41 35.64 -22.52 -3.57
N ALA A 42 36.60 -21.98 -2.84
CA ALA A 42 37.17 -20.66 -3.06
C ALA A 42 38.69 -20.83 -3.25
N GLU A 43 39.22 -19.98 -4.13
CA GLU A 43 40.64 -19.65 -4.36
C GLU A 43 41.51 -20.58 -5.22
N ALA A 44 41.74 -20.13 -6.46
CA ALA A 44 43.04 -20.25 -7.10
C ALA A 44 43.43 -18.93 -7.81
N MET A 45 44.20 -18.14 -7.08
CA MET A 45 45.39 -17.38 -7.50
C MET A 45 45.26 -16.08 -8.30
N SER A 46 45.55 -15.01 -7.56
CA SER A 46 46.17 -13.77 -8.02
C SER A 46 47.64 -13.97 -8.42
N LYS A 47 48.13 -13.14 -9.37
CA LYS A 47 49.42 -12.42 -9.31
C LYS A 47 49.60 -11.50 -10.53
N ASN A 48 49.62 -10.17 -10.25
CA ASN A 48 50.66 -9.17 -10.58
C ASN A 48 51.31 -9.18 -11.99
N ASN A 49 51.62 -8.08 -12.67
CA ASN A 49 51.59 -6.63 -12.39
C ASN A 49 52.07 -5.88 -13.66
N SER A 50 51.68 -4.61 -13.78
CA SER A 50 52.36 -3.50 -14.52
C SER A 50 52.36 -3.56 -16.07
N SER A 51 52.25 -2.48 -16.85
CA SER A 51 52.63 -1.09 -16.63
C SER A 51 52.00 -0.12 -17.67
N LYS A 52 51.80 1.13 -17.23
CA LYS A 52 51.95 2.43 -17.91
C LYS A 52 51.41 2.68 -19.33
N LYS A 53 50.51 3.68 -19.38
CA LYS A 53 50.24 4.59 -20.50
C LYS A 53 51.48 5.46 -20.83
N GLU A 54 51.78 5.62 -22.11
CA GLU A 54 52.26 6.88 -22.70
C GLU A 54 51.88 6.97 -24.20
N ASN A 55 52.02 8.16 -24.76
CA ASN A 55 51.16 8.79 -25.76
C ASN A 55 51.71 8.77 -27.21
N LYS A 56 50.76 8.95 -28.17
CA LYS A 56 50.86 9.61 -29.50
C LYS A 56 51.60 8.95 -30.68
N GLY A 57 50.91 8.90 -31.84
CA GLY A 57 51.55 9.06 -33.16
C GLY A 57 50.92 8.35 -34.36
N SER A 58 50.05 9.06 -35.08
CA SER A 58 49.67 9.00 -36.52
C SER A 58 50.17 7.89 -37.46
N GLY A 59 49.28 7.36 -38.33
CA GLY A 59 49.69 6.82 -39.65
C GLY A 59 48.71 5.91 -40.40
N SER A 60 47.85 6.52 -41.24
CA SER A 60 47.38 6.11 -42.59
C SER A 60 47.21 4.63 -43.02
N SER A 61 45.94 4.30 -43.33
CA SER A 61 45.35 3.57 -44.49
C SER A 61 46.05 2.36 -45.16
N THR A 62 45.34 1.21 -45.24
CA THR A 62 44.76 0.68 -46.50
C THR A 62 43.84 -0.52 -46.25
N SER A 63 42.86 -0.66 -47.15
CA SER A 63 41.68 -1.54 -47.20
C SER A 63 41.96 -3.00 -47.59
N THR A 64 41.20 -3.98 -47.07
CA THR A 64 40.18 -4.79 -47.80
C THR A 64 39.75 -6.08 -47.04
N SER A 65 38.54 -6.53 -47.38
CA SER A 65 37.84 -7.78 -47.01
C SER A 65 36.92 -7.72 -45.76
N THR A 66 35.69 -7.29 -46.05
CA THR A 66 34.47 -7.40 -45.25
C THR A 66 34.17 -8.87 -44.96
N SER A 67 34.29 -9.26 -43.70
CA SER A 67 33.51 -10.35 -43.11
C SER A 67 32.68 -9.72 -42.00
N VAL A 68 31.37 -9.81 -42.15
CA VAL A 68 30.40 -9.25 -41.19
C VAL A 68 30.42 -10.15 -39.96
N SER A 69 31.03 -9.67 -38.89
CA SER A 69 30.92 -10.28 -37.57
C SER A 69 29.99 -9.43 -36.70
N VAL A 70 28.86 -10.03 -36.32
CA VAL A 70 27.92 -9.50 -35.33
C VAL A 70 28.14 -10.29 -34.04
N PRO A 71 28.55 -9.69 -32.91
CA PRO A 71 28.42 -10.31 -31.59
C PRO A 71 27.07 -9.89 -30.97
N GLU A 72 26.27 -10.87 -30.58
CA GLU A 72 26.11 -11.36 -29.19
C GLU A 72 25.28 -10.41 -28.33
N VAL A 73 23.96 -10.54 -28.42
CA VAL A 73 23.06 -11.16 -27.41
C VAL A 73 21.64 -10.89 -27.90
N VAL A 74 20.91 -11.94 -28.25
CA VAL A 74 19.46 -11.86 -28.52
C VAL A 74 18.79 -11.90 -27.16
N TYR A 75 18.02 -10.86 -26.83
CA TYR A 75 17.17 -10.88 -25.64
C TYR A 75 16.03 -11.87 -25.90
N GLU A 76 15.99 -12.98 -25.15
CA GLU A 76 14.81 -13.86 -25.08
C GLU A 76 13.98 -13.43 -23.86
N PRO A 77 12.75 -12.89 -24.04
CA PRO A 77 11.80 -12.73 -22.96
C PRO A 77 11.51 -14.10 -22.33
N THR A 78 11.47 -14.17 -21.00
CA THR A 78 11.40 -15.43 -20.25
C THR A 78 10.05 -16.15 -20.26
N ASP A 79 9.04 -15.66 -20.97
CA ASP A 79 7.71 -16.27 -21.02
C ASP A 79 7.23 -16.48 -22.46
N LYS A 80 7.44 -17.71 -22.96
CA LYS A 80 6.99 -18.14 -24.29
C LYS A 80 5.50 -18.48 -24.30
N THR A 81 4.65 -17.45 -24.38
CA THR A 81 3.28 -17.57 -24.91
C THR A 81 3.09 -16.49 -25.98
N GLY A 82 3.03 -16.92 -27.25
CA GLY A 82 3.28 -16.11 -28.45
C GLY A 82 2.28 -15.03 -28.83
N ASP A 83 1.70 -14.29 -27.89
CA ASP A 83 0.84 -13.11 -28.15
C ASP A 83 1.08 -11.92 -27.18
N ASP A 84 2.01 -12.05 -26.21
CA ASP A 84 2.23 -11.06 -25.17
C ASP A 84 3.60 -10.38 -25.31
N PHE A 85 3.61 -9.08 -25.63
CA PHE A 85 4.84 -8.27 -25.66
C PHE A 85 4.63 -6.95 -24.94
N TYR A 86 5.56 -6.59 -24.05
CA TYR A 86 5.61 -5.30 -23.35
C TYR A 86 7.06 -4.86 -23.18
N LEU A 87 7.36 -3.63 -23.61
CA LEU A 87 8.69 -3.04 -23.51
C LEU A 87 8.58 -1.56 -23.12
N ASP A 88 9.04 -1.23 -21.91
CA ASP A 88 9.15 0.15 -21.42
C ASP A 88 10.59 0.65 -21.58
N LEU A 89 10.75 1.69 -22.41
CA LEU A 89 12.02 2.34 -22.73
C LEU A 89 12.13 3.75 -22.12
N SER A 90 11.31 4.07 -21.12
CA SER A 90 11.25 5.40 -20.47
C SER A 90 12.45 5.68 -19.54
N GLN A 91 13.47 4.82 -19.53
CA GLN A 91 14.68 4.96 -18.73
C GLN A 91 15.89 5.36 -19.59
N ALA A 92 16.59 6.42 -19.20
CA ALA A 92 17.71 6.96 -19.96
C ALA A 92 18.88 5.97 -20.10
N SER A 93 19.06 5.08 -19.13
CA SER A 93 20.12 4.05 -19.12
C SER A 93 19.97 2.99 -20.21
N LEU A 94 18.79 2.85 -20.82
CA LEU A 94 18.52 1.85 -21.86
C LEU A 94 18.99 2.30 -23.25
N TRP A 95 19.43 3.55 -23.39
CA TRP A 95 19.69 4.16 -24.68
C TRP A 95 21.17 4.41 -24.94
N ASN A 96 21.58 4.14 -26.17
CA ASN A 96 22.88 4.56 -26.69
C ASN A 96 22.74 5.76 -27.62
N SER A 97 23.75 6.62 -27.66
CA SER A 97 23.84 7.69 -28.66
C SER A 97 23.95 7.08 -30.07
N GLY A 98 23.12 7.52 -31.00
CA GLY A 98 23.15 7.08 -32.40
C GLY A 98 21.76 6.80 -32.97
N GLU A 99 21.74 6.17 -34.14
CA GLU A 99 20.52 5.68 -34.79
C GLU A 99 20.75 4.37 -35.54
N TYR A 100 19.66 3.78 -36.02
CA TYR A 100 19.66 2.86 -37.14
C TYR A 100 19.28 3.63 -38.41
N ASP A 101 20.12 3.59 -39.45
CA ASP A 101 19.91 4.35 -40.68
C ASP A 101 18.62 3.90 -41.39
N ALA A 102 17.79 4.85 -41.80
CA ALA A 102 16.47 4.58 -42.37
C ALA A 102 16.51 3.87 -43.74
N LYS A 103 17.65 3.85 -44.43
CA LYS A 103 17.81 3.25 -45.76
C LYS A 103 18.55 1.93 -45.74
N THR A 104 19.40 1.71 -44.75
CA THR A 104 20.24 0.52 -44.67
C THR A 104 19.96 -0.34 -43.44
N GLY A 105 19.29 0.19 -42.42
CA GLY A 105 19.12 -0.47 -41.12
C GLY A 105 20.42 -0.60 -40.32
N GLU A 106 21.54 -0.07 -40.81
CA GLU A 106 22.84 -0.17 -40.14
C GLU A 106 22.95 0.81 -38.97
N LYS A 107 23.75 0.44 -37.97
CA LYS A 107 24.09 1.33 -36.86
C LYS A 107 24.86 2.54 -37.40
N ALA A 108 24.27 3.73 -37.29
CA ALA A 108 24.88 4.99 -37.68
C ALA A 108 25.16 5.88 -36.47
N GLU A 109 26.26 6.64 -36.56
CA GLU A 109 26.64 7.62 -35.55
C GLU A 109 25.87 8.92 -35.78
N GLN A 110 24.75 9.08 -35.07
CA GLN A 110 24.04 10.36 -34.96
C GLN A 110 23.91 10.76 -33.49
N LYS A 111 24.85 11.60 -33.02
CA LYS A 111 24.96 12.05 -31.61
C LYS A 111 23.74 12.77 -31.02
N ARG A 112 22.73 13.03 -31.85
CA ARG A 112 21.52 13.78 -31.50
C ARG A 112 20.30 12.88 -31.38
N ARG A 113 20.42 11.60 -31.72
CA ARG A 113 19.38 10.59 -31.57
C ARG A 113 19.80 9.56 -30.54
N LEU A 114 18.82 8.82 -30.07
CA LEU A 114 19.02 7.69 -29.20
C LEU A 114 18.61 6.42 -29.90
N ARG A 115 19.40 5.37 -29.71
CA ARG A 115 19.22 4.05 -30.29
C ARG A 115 19.14 3.01 -29.18
N TYR A 116 18.14 2.15 -29.24
CA TYR A 116 18.10 0.98 -28.39
C TYR A 116 19.21 0.00 -28.82
N PRO A 117 20.09 -0.46 -27.91
CA PRO A 117 21.29 -1.22 -28.25
C PRO A 117 21.03 -2.49 -29.06
N ASP A 118 19.89 -3.12 -28.75
CA ASP A 118 19.55 -4.46 -29.21
C ASP A 118 18.54 -4.41 -30.36
N ILE A 119 18.50 -5.50 -31.11
CA ILE A 119 17.48 -5.77 -32.13
C ILE A 119 16.49 -6.73 -31.48
N ILE A 120 15.20 -6.46 -31.66
CA ILE A 120 14.09 -7.16 -31.01
C ILE A 120 13.51 -8.18 -31.99
N THR A 121 13.28 -9.40 -31.52
CA THR A 121 12.59 -10.46 -32.27
C THR A 121 11.11 -10.12 -32.44
N ILE A 122 10.58 -10.31 -33.65
CA ILE A 122 9.16 -10.20 -33.93
C ILE A 122 8.48 -11.48 -33.44
N GLU A 123 7.75 -11.36 -32.35
CA GLU A 123 7.00 -12.44 -31.72
C GLU A 123 5.48 -12.22 -31.85
N CYS A 124 5.06 -11.03 -32.28
CA CYS A 124 3.66 -10.62 -32.33
C CYS A 124 3.28 -10.06 -33.70
N SER A 125 2.00 -10.20 -34.07
CA SER A 125 1.50 -9.71 -35.36
C SER A 125 1.32 -8.19 -35.43
N LYS A 126 1.30 -7.50 -34.28
CA LYS A 126 1.15 -6.04 -34.14
C LYS A 126 1.81 -5.54 -32.86
N TYR A 127 2.31 -4.30 -32.90
CA TYR A 127 2.90 -3.59 -31.77
C TYR A 127 2.36 -2.17 -31.73
N ASN A 128 1.91 -1.75 -30.57
CA ASN A 128 1.28 -0.46 -30.32
C ASN A 128 2.26 0.47 -29.64
N ILE A 129 2.25 1.73 -30.04
CA ILE A 129 3.26 2.70 -29.65
C ILE A 129 2.62 3.74 -28.73
N GLN A 130 3.05 3.78 -27.47
CA GLN A 130 2.76 4.88 -26.55
C GLN A 130 4.00 5.75 -26.43
N LEU A 131 3.87 7.00 -26.85
CA LEU A 131 5.00 7.93 -26.93
C LEU A 131 4.53 9.34 -26.60
N THR A 132 5.26 10.04 -25.74
CA THR A 132 4.99 11.45 -25.43
C THR A 132 5.02 12.31 -26.70
N GLU A 133 4.10 13.28 -26.79
CA GLU A 133 4.02 14.20 -27.91
C GLU A 133 5.36 14.93 -28.16
N GLY A 134 5.69 15.14 -29.44
CA GLY A 134 6.94 15.78 -29.86
C GLY A 134 8.12 14.82 -30.07
N PHE A 135 7.90 13.51 -29.93
CA PHE A 135 8.86 12.46 -30.25
C PHE A 135 8.33 11.52 -31.35
N THR A 136 9.24 10.78 -31.97
CA THR A 136 8.97 9.73 -32.97
C THR A 136 9.88 8.54 -32.69
N LEU A 137 9.37 7.32 -32.80
CA LEU A 137 10.16 6.09 -32.86
C LEU A 137 10.34 5.67 -34.31
N ARG A 138 11.56 5.41 -34.73
CA ARG A 138 11.86 4.72 -35.99
C ARG A 138 12.11 3.26 -35.73
N PHE A 139 11.35 2.41 -36.40
CA PHE A 139 11.57 0.97 -36.45
C PHE A 139 12.25 0.62 -37.77
N CYS A 140 13.41 -0.04 -37.73
CA CYS A 140 13.99 -0.68 -38.92
C CYS A 140 13.71 -2.18 -38.83
N GLU A 141 13.08 -2.76 -39.85
CA GLU A 141 12.65 -4.16 -39.89
C GLU A 141 13.63 -5.00 -40.71
N TYR A 142 13.90 -6.23 -40.26
CA TYR A 142 14.86 -7.15 -40.86
C TYR A 142 14.27 -8.55 -41.03
N ASP A 143 14.77 -9.29 -42.02
CA ASP A 143 14.39 -10.70 -42.23
C ASP A 143 15.21 -11.66 -41.36
N LYS A 144 14.93 -12.97 -41.49
CA LYS A 144 15.63 -14.05 -40.76
C LYS A 144 17.16 -14.06 -40.95
N ASP A 145 17.65 -13.49 -42.04
CA ASP A 145 19.06 -13.43 -42.39
C ASP A 145 19.68 -12.06 -41.96
N ASN A 146 18.93 -11.27 -41.19
CA ASN A 146 19.22 -9.90 -40.76
C ASN A 146 19.37 -8.91 -41.93
N ALA A 147 18.82 -9.20 -43.10
CA ALA A 147 18.79 -8.25 -44.20
C ALA A 147 17.71 -7.19 -43.95
N PHE A 148 18.05 -5.92 -44.15
CA PHE A 148 17.13 -4.81 -43.97
C PHE A 148 15.99 -4.85 -44.99
N ILE A 149 14.75 -4.75 -44.50
CA ILE A 149 13.52 -4.75 -45.29
C ILE A 149 13.03 -3.31 -45.50
N ARG A 150 12.79 -2.58 -44.42
CA ARG A 150 12.22 -1.22 -44.44
C ARG A 150 12.42 -0.49 -43.12
N SER A 151 12.18 0.82 -43.12
CA SER A 151 12.01 1.63 -41.91
C SER A 151 10.61 2.22 -41.82
N VAL A 152 10.08 2.35 -40.61
CA VAL A 152 8.79 2.99 -40.32
C VAL A 152 8.97 3.98 -39.17
N ASP A 153 8.50 5.21 -39.35
CA ASP A 153 8.48 6.24 -38.30
C ASP A 153 7.08 6.24 -37.67
N LEU A 154 7.03 6.19 -36.33
CA LEU A 154 5.83 5.94 -35.52
C LEU A 154 5.72 7.00 -34.42
N ALA A 155 4.56 7.65 -34.33
CA ALA A 155 4.19 8.56 -33.26
C ALA A 155 3.38 7.84 -32.15
N GLY A 156 3.07 8.55 -31.07
CA GLY A 156 2.16 8.03 -30.03
C GLY A 156 0.77 7.75 -30.61
N GLY A 157 0.26 6.54 -30.37
CA GLY A 157 -1.00 6.03 -30.90
C GLY A 157 -0.87 5.22 -32.19
N ASP A 158 0.31 5.21 -32.84
CA ASP A 158 0.53 4.40 -34.04
C ASP A 158 0.67 2.90 -33.72
N VAL A 159 0.43 2.07 -34.74
CA VAL A 159 0.56 0.61 -34.68
C VAL A 159 1.57 0.14 -35.72
N PHE A 160 2.63 -0.51 -35.27
CA PHE A 160 3.57 -1.23 -36.12
C PHE A 160 3.05 -2.63 -36.42
N THR A 161 2.84 -2.93 -37.70
CA THR A 161 2.51 -4.28 -38.19
C THR A 161 3.70 -4.80 -39.00
N PRO A 162 4.39 -5.84 -38.51
CA PRO A 162 5.47 -6.49 -39.26
C PRO A 162 5.05 -6.93 -40.65
N SER A 163 6.00 -6.90 -41.60
CA SER A 163 5.82 -7.48 -42.91
C SER A 163 5.88 -9.01 -42.82
N LYS A 164 5.44 -9.68 -43.89
CA LYS A 164 5.44 -11.16 -43.96
C LYS A 164 6.82 -11.78 -43.77
N ASP A 165 7.87 -11.06 -44.19
CA ASP A 165 9.25 -11.54 -44.14
C ASP A 165 10.01 -10.97 -42.93
N GLY A 166 9.35 -10.16 -42.09
CA GLY A 166 9.93 -9.53 -40.91
C GLY A 166 10.08 -10.50 -39.75
N GLU A 167 11.30 -10.62 -39.25
CA GLU A 167 11.66 -11.48 -38.11
C GLU A 167 12.25 -10.66 -36.96
N PHE A 168 12.80 -9.48 -37.26
CA PHE A 168 13.38 -8.59 -36.25
C PHE A 168 13.07 -7.12 -36.53
N PHE A 169 13.12 -6.28 -35.50
CA PHE A 169 13.14 -4.84 -35.66
C PHE A 169 14.05 -4.14 -34.66
N SER A 170 14.53 -2.94 -35.01
CA SER A 170 15.39 -2.12 -34.17
C SER A 170 14.79 -0.73 -33.95
N ILE A 171 15.16 -0.04 -32.87
CA ILE A 171 14.46 1.19 -32.43
C ILE A 171 15.41 2.39 -32.36
N THR A 172 15.00 3.51 -32.95
CA THR A 172 15.61 4.83 -32.76
C THR A 172 14.58 5.84 -32.25
N LEU A 173 14.91 6.58 -31.19
CA LEU A 173 14.13 7.71 -30.69
C LEU A 173 14.62 9.03 -31.32
N ILE A 174 13.66 9.79 -31.83
CA ILE A 174 13.85 11.04 -32.55
C ILE A 174 12.99 12.13 -31.89
N LYS A 175 13.53 13.34 -31.75
CA LYS A 175 12.75 14.51 -31.33
C LYS A 175 12.27 15.26 -32.57
N ASN A 176 10.96 15.51 -32.67
CA ASN A 176 10.33 16.05 -33.87
C ASN A 176 10.79 17.48 -34.17
N GLU A 177 10.99 18.28 -33.12
CA GLU A 177 11.48 19.66 -33.22
C GLU A 177 12.70 19.92 -32.33
N GLY A 178 13.60 20.78 -32.82
CA GLY A 178 14.78 21.18 -32.07
C GLY A 178 15.85 20.09 -31.91
N GLU A 179 15.81 18.99 -32.67
CA GLU A 179 16.80 17.89 -32.60
C GLU A 179 18.25 18.42 -32.68
N LYS A 180 18.49 19.46 -33.51
CA LYS A 180 19.82 20.07 -33.71
C LYS A 180 20.45 20.63 -32.43
N SER A 181 19.66 20.93 -31.39
CA SER A 181 20.13 21.48 -30.12
C SER A 181 20.33 20.43 -29.03
N LEU A 182 20.17 19.14 -29.34
CA LEU A 182 20.35 18.04 -28.38
C LEU A 182 21.78 17.50 -28.37
N SER A 183 22.33 17.39 -27.17
CA SER A 183 23.55 16.64 -26.84
C SER A 183 23.17 15.39 -26.01
N PRO A 184 24.04 14.38 -25.91
CA PRO A 184 23.79 13.20 -25.09
C PRO A 184 23.36 13.52 -23.64
N GLY A 185 23.94 14.56 -23.02
CA GLY A 185 23.56 14.99 -21.67
C GLY A 185 22.22 15.74 -21.56
N GLN A 186 21.64 16.20 -22.67
CA GLN A 186 20.29 16.78 -22.71
C GLN A 186 19.21 15.72 -22.84
N TRP A 187 19.53 14.58 -23.48
CA TRP A 187 18.61 13.44 -23.54
C TRP A 187 18.29 12.87 -22.16
N ASN A 188 19.31 12.70 -21.30
CA ASN A 188 19.07 12.26 -19.91
C ASN A 188 18.10 13.19 -19.17
N ARG A 189 18.24 14.52 -19.33
CA ARG A 189 17.33 15.49 -18.70
C ARG A 189 15.92 15.42 -19.26
N LEU A 190 15.77 15.18 -20.55
CA LEU A 190 14.46 15.03 -21.20
C LEU A 190 13.77 13.76 -20.72
N ILE A 191 14.46 12.63 -20.68
CA ILE A 191 13.88 11.37 -20.21
C ILE A 191 13.58 11.45 -18.70
N SER A 192 14.49 12.00 -17.89
CA SER A 192 14.23 12.26 -16.45
C SER A 192 13.12 13.27 -16.19
N ALA A 193 12.66 14.02 -17.20
CA ALA A 193 11.48 14.88 -17.10
C ALA A 193 10.17 14.13 -17.38
N GLY A 194 10.21 12.81 -17.54
CA GLY A 194 9.02 11.95 -17.65
C GLY A 194 8.53 11.70 -19.07
N ILE A 195 9.44 11.50 -20.04
CA ILE A 195 9.04 11.04 -21.37
C ILE A 195 8.65 9.56 -21.29
N GLN A 196 7.43 9.26 -21.72
CA GLN A 196 6.91 7.90 -21.85
C GLN A 196 7.27 7.33 -23.21
N ILE A 197 7.84 6.11 -23.22
CA ILE A 197 8.21 5.36 -24.42
C ILE A 197 7.88 3.88 -24.18
N VAL A 198 6.68 3.43 -24.57
CA VAL A 198 6.22 2.06 -24.34
C VAL A 198 5.78 1.42 -25.67
N ILE A 199 6.16 0.17 -25.87
CA ILE A 199 5.80 -0.66 -27.03
C ILE A 199 5.13 -1.93 -26.51
N CYS A 200 3.91 -2.22 -26.96
CA CYS A 200 3.15 -3.36 -26.41
C CYS A 200 2.12 -3.97 -27.38
N THR A 201 1.58 -5.16 -27.13
CA THR A 201 0.50 -5.76 -27.96
C THR A 201 -0.89 -5.25 -27.58
N ASP A 202 -1.92 -5.63 -28.36
CA ASP A 202 -3.33 -5.21 -28.15
C ASP A 202 -3.84 -5.55 -26.74
N LYS A 203 -3.34 -6.66 -26.16
CA LYS A 203 -3.63 -7.08 -24.79
C LYS A 203 -3.20 -6.05 -23.74
N TRP A 204 -2.15 -5.28 -24.03
CA TRP A 204 -1.62 -4.20 -23.19
C TRP A 204 -2.11 -2.80 -23.62
N LEU A 205 -2.74 -2.68 -24.80
CA LEU A 205 -3.43 -1.47 -25.26
C LEU A 205 -4.82 -1.29 -24.64
N ASN A 206 -5.44 -2.36 -24.12
CA ASN A 206 -6.82 -2.39 -23.61
C ASN A 206 -7.07 -1.56 -22.33
N PHE A 207 -6.27 -0.51 -22.12
CA PHE A 207 -6.69 0.72 -21.44
C PHE A 207 -7.48 1.70 -22.34
N SER A 208 -7.86 1.34 -23.58
CA SER A 208 -8.80 2.14 -24.38
C SER A 208 -9.85 1.40 -25.25
N GLY A 209 -10.14 0.11 -24.98
CA GLY A 209 -11.35 -0.63 -25.43
C GLY A 209 -11.29 -1.24 -26.85
N GLU A 210 -11.85 -2.40 -27.17
CA GLU A 210 -12.54 -3.54 -26.52
C GLU A 210 -12.01 -4.78 -27.26
N GLU A 211 -11.77 -5.97 -26.68
CA GLU A 211 -12.74 -6.88 -26.07
C GLU A 211 -11.97 -7.80 -25.10
N THR A 212 -11.96 -7.43 -23.81
CA THR A 212 -11.74 -8.37 -22.70
C THR A 212 -13.07 -8.47 -21.97
N GLY A 213 -13.53 -9.70 -21.71
CA GLY A 213 -14.90 -9.99 -21.29
C GLY A 213 -15.41 -9.05 -20.20
N SER A 214 -16.40 -8.23 -20.56
CA SER A 214 -17.29 -7.46 -19.68
C SER A 214 -16.77 -7.24 -18.26
N LEU A 215 -15.90 -6.24 -18.08
CA LEU A 215 -15.52 -5.73 -16.76
C LEU A 215 -15.48 -4.20 -16.77
N ILE A 216 -16.42 -3.63 -16.00
CA ILE A 216 -16.34 -2.35 -15.30
C ILE A 216 -16.30 -1.08 -16.15
N GLY A 217 -17.45 -0.74 -16.72
CA GLY A 217 -17.77 0.60 -17.22
C GLY A 217 -19.15 1.03 -16.77
N GLY A 218 -19.33 1.28 -15.47
CA GLY A 218 -20.51 1.96 -14.97
C GLY A 218 -20.27 3.46 -14.99
N GLU A 219 -20.84 4.19 -15.94
CA GLU A 219 -20.88 5.65 -15.92
C GLU A 219 -21.75 6.11 -14.74
N THR A 220 -21.13 6.41 -13.60
CA THR A 220 -21.74 7.22 -12.55
C THR A 220 -21.21 8.64 -12.68
N GLY A 221 -22.11 9.59 -12.94
CA GLY A 221 -21.82 11.01 -13.16
C GLY A 221 -21.31 11.75 -11.93
N TYR A 222 -20.12 11.38 -11.44
CA TYR A 222 -19.36 12.20 -10.50
C TYR A 222 -18.65 13.31 -11.26
N ALA A 223 -18.72 14.53 -10.74
CA ALA A 223 -18.01 15.65 -11.33
C ALA A 223 -16.52 15.32 -11.39
N GLN A 224 -15.92 15.43 -12.57
CA GLN A 224 -14.48 15.39 -12.78
C GLN A 224 -13.86 16.59 -12.05
N SER A 225 -13.68 16.49 -10.73
CA SER A 225 -12.77 17.39 -10.04
C SER A 225 -11.38 17.08 -10.59
N GLU A 226 -10.83 17.99 -11.40
CA GLU A 226 -9.45 17.89 -11.91
C GLU A 226 -8.44 17.88 -10.74
N ASP A 227 -8.83 18.40 -9.57
CA ASP A 227 -7.99 18.43 -8.38
C ASP A 227 -8.59 17.59 -7.24
N LEU A 228 -8.00 16.41 -6.99
CA LEU A 228 -8.39 15.52 -5.90
C LEU A 228 -8.22 16.17 -4.52
N SER A 229 -7.34 17.16 -4.39
CA SER A 229 -7.12 17.84 -3.10
C SER A 229 -8.33 18.66 -2.65
N GLU A 230 -9.18 19.15 -3.56
CA GLU A 230 -10.38 19.91 -3.19
C GLU A 230 -11.45 19.06 -2.51
N LEU A 231 -11.57 17.80 -2.91
CA LEU A 231 -12.49 16.86 -2.26
C LEU A 231 -12.04 16.57 -0.83
N LEU A 232 -10.71 16.42 -0.65
CA LEU A 232 -10.10 16.23 0.65
C LEU A 232 -10.28 17.46 1.55
N PHE A 233 -10.13 18.68 1.01
CA PHE A 233 -10.39 19.93 1.74
C PHE A 233 -11.86 20.13 2.09
N ALA A 234 -12.76 19.66 1.23
CA ALA A 234 -14.20 19.71 1.46
C ALA A 234 -14.71 18.63 2.42
N GLY A 235 -13.86 17.71 2.90
CA GLY A 235 -14.26 16.58 3.75
C GLY A 235 -15.17 15.58 3.03
N LYS A 236 -15.00 15.43 1.71
CA LYS A 236 -15.79 14.54 0.85
C LYS A 236 -15.09 13.18 0.68
N ASP A 237 -14.76 12.52 1.78
CA ASP A 237 -13.96 11.30 1.79
C ASP A 237 -14.57 10.17 0.93
N GLU A 238 -15.88 9.98 0.97
CA GLU A 238 -16.55 8.93 0.19
C GLU A 238 -16.48 9.20 -1.32
N GLU A 239 -16.70 10.44 -1.74
CA GLU A 239 -16.59 10.86 -3.15
C GLU A 239 -15.13 10.71 -3.63
N LEU A 240 -14.17 11.13 -2.81
CA LEU A 240 -12.75 10.96 -3.10
C LEU A 240 -12.37 9.48 -3.21
N SER A 241 -12.82 8.65 -2.28
CA SER A 241 -12.57 7.20 -2.28
C SER A 241 -13.09 6.52 -3.55
N GLN A 242 -14.28 6.92 -4.01
CA GLN A 242 -14.87 6.42 -5.24
C GLN A 242 -14.12 6.90 -6.49
N ILE A 243 -13.63 8.15 -6.52
CA ILE A 243 -12.81 8.64 -7.63
C ILE A 243 -11.46 7.92 -7.67
N LEU A 244 -10.80 7.76 -6.53
CA LEU A 244 -9.55 6.99 -6.43
C LEU A 244 -9.76 5.56 -6.94
N TRP A 245 -10.88 4.91 -6.59
CA TRP A 245 -11.22 3.58 -7.09
C TRP A 245 -11.31 3.53 -8.61
N ASN A 246 -12.09 4.45 -9.18
CA ASN A 246 -12.35 4.48 -10.61
C ASN A 246 -11.06 4.72 -11.39
N GLU A 247 -10.19 5.61 -10.91
CA GLU A 247 -8.88 5.86 -11.52
C GLU A 247 -7.93 4.67 -11.35
N GLN A 248 -7.92 4.02 -10.18
CA GLN A 248 -7.10 2.82 -9.97
C GLN A 248 -7.51 1.68 -10.91
N ILE A 249 -8.81 1.49 -11.16
CA ILE A 249 -9.29 0.55 -12.20
C ILE A 249 -8.87 1.04 -13.58
N LYS A 250 -9.19 2.29 -13.92
CA LYS A 250 -8.96 2.89 -15.24
C LYS A 250 -7.49 2.92 -15.63
N ASN A 251 -6.56 2.95 -14.67
CA ASN A 251 -5.12 3.00 -14.94
C ASN A 251 -4.42 1.66 -14.63
N GLY A 252 -5.18 0.61 -14.30
CA GLY A 252 -4.63 -0.73 -14.11
C GLY A 252 -3.85 -0.95 -12.83
N ILE A 253 -3.96 -0.03 -11.87
CA ILE A 253 -3.45 -0.27 -10.52
C ILE A 253 -4.27 -1.38 -9.87
N TYR A 254 -5.60 -1.33 -10.04
CA TYR A 254 -6.45 -2.45 -9.72
C TYR A 254 -6.58 -3.37 -10.93
N THR A 255 -5.91 -4.52 -10.87
CA THR A 255 -6.15 -5.66 -11.75
C THR A 255 -6.30 -6.92 -10.91
N LEU A 256 -7.19 -7.80 -11.35
CA LEU A 256 -7.15 -9.22 -11.03
C LEU A 256 -6.93 -9.94 -12.36
N SER A 257 -5.68 -10.11 -12.73
CA SER A 257 -5.31 -10.84 -13.93
C SER A 257 -5.74 -12.30 -13.81
N ALA A 258 -5.98 -12.94 -14.97
CA ALA A 258 -6.23 -14.37 -15.00
C ALA A 258 -5.06 -15.17 -14.39
N GLU A 259 -3.84 -14.62 -14.45
CA GLU A 259 -2.64 -15.19 -13.85
C GLU A 259 -2.65 -15.09 -12.32
N GLU A 260 -2.97 -13.91 -11.75
CA GLU A 260 -3.15 -13.74 -10.30
C GLU A 260 -4.20 -14.70 -9.75
N LEU A 261 -5.28 -14.97 -10.49
CA LEU A 261 -6.32 -15.92 -10.08
C LEU A 261 -5.95 -17.39 -10.36
N ASN A 262 -4.93 -17.65 -11.19
CA ASN A 262 -4.47 -19.00 -11.53
C ASN A 262 -3.54 -19.58 -10.44
N THR A 263 -4.00 -19.54 -9.20
CA THR A 263 -3.28 -20.05 -8.03
C THR A 263 -3.34 -21.58 -7.91
N GLY A 264 -4.16 -22.24 -8.74
CA GLY A 264 -4.52 -23.65 -8.58
C GLY A 264 -5.56 -23.90 -7.48
N TRP A 265 -6.07 -22.85 -6.84
CA TRP A 265 -7.10 -22.93 -5.79
C TRP A 265 -8.50 -22.64 -6.35
N PRO A 266 -9.56 -23.22 -5.75
CA PRO A 266 -10.92 -22.89 -6.14
C PRO A 266 -11.22 -21.40 -5.92
N THR A 267 -11.83 -20.78 -6.91
CA THR A 267 -12.31 -19.39 -6.83
C THR A 267 -13.79 -19.39 -6.53
N TYR A 268 -14.17 -18.71 -5.45
CA TYR A 268 -15.54 -18.53 -5.00
C TYR A 268 -16.01 -17.11 -5.21
N TYR A 269 -17.19 -16.96 -5.80
CA TYR A 269 -17.90 -15.70 -5.98
C TYR A 269 -18.94 -15.55 -4.87
N VAL A 270 -18.98 -14.37 -4.26
CA VAL A 270 -19.91 -14.03 -3.17
C VAL A 270 -20.65 -12.75 -3.51
N SER A 271 -21.97 -12.77 -3.33
CA SER A 271 -22.84 -11.62 -3.53
C SER A 271 -23.92 -11.60 -2.47
N SER A 272 -23.99 -10.54 -1.66
CA SER A 272 -25.04 -10.41 -0.64
C SER A 272 -26.41 -10.09 -1.26
N SER A 273 -26.42 -9.46 -2.44
CA SER A 273 -27.64 -9.10 -3.18
C SER A 273 -28.20 -10.27 -3.99
N ASP A 274 -27.36 -10.93 -4.79
CA ASP A 274 -27.79 -11.95 -5.77
C ASP A 274 -27.44 -13.39 -5.36
N GLY A 275 -26.67 -13.58 -4.30
CA GLY A 275 -26.22 -14.90 -3.87
C GLY A 275 -27.25 -15.72 -3.10
N ASP A 276 -27.06 -17.03 -3.12
CA ASP A 276 -27.78 -18.02 -2.33
C ASP A 276 -26.75 -18.98 -1.70
N ASP A 277 -26.86 -19.27 -0.39
CA ASP A 277 -25.89 -20.15 0.30
C ASP A 277 -25.97 -21.61 -0.17
N SER A 278 -27.07 -22.00 -0.84
CA SER A 278 -27.20 -23.29 -1.51
C SER A 278 -26.41 -23.39 -2.82
N ASN A 279 -26.00 -22.27 -3.41
CA ASN A 279 -25.17 -22.24 -4.60
C ASN A 279 -23.76 -22.78 -4.33
N SER A 280 -23.11 -23.30 -5.37
CA SER A 280 -21.71 -23.76 -5.27
C SER A 280 -20.74 -22.61 -4.92
N GLY A 281 -20.99 -21.41 -5.45
CA GLY A 281 -20.08 -20.29 -5.42
C GLY A 281 -18.98 -20.35 -6.47
N LEU A 282 -18.86 -21.41 -7.28
CA LEU A 282 -17.72 -21.62 -8.18
C LEU A 282 -17.83 -20.87 -9.51
N THR A 283 -18.96 -20.21 -9.77
CA THR A 283 -19.20 -19.38 -10.95
C THR A 283 -19.81 -18.05 -10.54
N ARG A 284 -19.73 -17.05 -11.43
CA ARG A 284 -20.30 -15.72 -11.20
C ARG A 284 -21.83 -15.73 -11.15
N GLU A 285 -22.44 -16.68 -11.85
CA GLU A 285 -23.89 -16.85 -11.99
C GLU A 285 -24.52 -17.59 -10.81
N GLU A 286 -23.70 -18.36 -10.06
CA GLU A 286 -24.12 -19.06 -8.84
C GLU A 286 -23.28 -18.62 -7.63
N PRO A 287 -23.28 -17.33 -7.24
CA PRO A 287 -22.49 -16.87 -6.12
C PRO A 287 -23.10 -17.32 -4.79
N LYS A 288 -22.25 -17.52 -3.78
CA LYS A 288 -22.71 -17.68 -2.39
C LYS A 288 -23.23 -16.35 -1.84
N LYS A 289 -24.11 -16.41 -0.84
CA LYS A 289 -24.64 -15.20 -0.20
C LYS A 289 -23.76 -14.68 0.92
N LYS A 290 -23.35 -15.56 1.83
CA LYS A 290 -22.63 -15.20 3.05
C LYS A 290 -21.12 -15.33 2.87
N LEU A 291 -20.41 -14.25 3.19
CA LEU A 291 -18.95 -14.21 3.20
C LEU A 291 -18.38 -15.08 4.32
N GLU A 292 -19.07 -15.17 5.44
CA GLU A 292 -18.62 -15.83 6.67
C GLU A 292 -18.31 -17.31 6.50
N TYR A 293 -18.86 -17.96 5.47
CA TYR A 293 -18.52 -19.35 5.11
C TYR A 293 -17.02 -19.55 4.89
N PHE A 294 -16.33 -18.52 4.39
CA PHE A 294 -14.91 -18.58 4.04
C PHE A 294 -13.97 -18.10 5.17
N SER A 295 -14.51 -17.69 6.31
CA SER A 295 -13.73 -17.18 7.43
C SER A 295 -12.75 -18.25 7.95
N GLY A 296 -11.45 -17.96 7.85
CA GLY A 296 -10.34 -18.83 8.25
C GLY A 296 -10.02 -19.95 7.26
N MET A 297 -10.71 -20.04 6.12
CA MET A 297 -10.37 -21.01 5.07
C MET A 297 -9.05 -20.65 4.41
N SER A 298 -8.28 -21.67 4.01
CA SER A 298 -7.00 -21.52 3.29
C SER A 298 -7.07 -22.24 1.94
N ASN A 299 -6.21 -21.84 0.99
CA ASN A 299 -6.18 -22.38 -0.37
C ASN A 299 -7.49 -22.11 -1.13
N VAL A 300 -7.98 -20.87 -1.08
CA VAL A 300 -9.21 -20.43 -1.77
C VAL A 300 -9.05 -19.00 -2.26
N ASN A 301 -9.63 -18.67 -3.41
CA ASN A 301 -9.85 -17.28 -3.80
C ASN A 301 -11.32 -16.93 -3.47
N VAL A 302 -11.56 -15.79 -2.85
CA VAL A 302 -12.88 -15.29 -2.46
C VAL A 302 -13.06 -13.92 -3.11
N LEU A 303 -13.97 -13.85 -4.07
CA LEU A 303 -14.28 -12.66 -4.83
C LEU A 303 -15.63 -12.11 -4.40
N LEU A 304 -15.66 -10.84 -3.98
CA LEU A 304 -16.84 -10.11 -3.51
C LEU A 304 -17.39 -9.19 -4.60
N LYS A 305 -18.70 -9.20 -4.80
CA LYS A 305 -19.33 -8.46 -5.89
C LYS A 305 -19.29 -6.95 -5.64
N CYS A 306 -18.77 -6.17 -6.58
CA CYS A 306 -18.86 -4.71 -6.57
C CYS A 306 -20.32 -4.23 -6.43
N GLY A 307 -20.52 -3.18 -5.64
CA GLY A 307 -21.82 -2.63 -5.29
C GLY A 307 -22.54 -3.32 -4.13
N ASP A 308 -22.07 -4.49 -3.69
CA ASP A 308 -22.67 -5.19 -2.55
C ASP A 308 -22.12 -4.67 -1.21
N THR A 309 -22.98 -4.73 -0.19
CA THR A 309 -22.60 -4.57 1.22
C THR A 309 -22.80 -5.90 1.95
N PHE A 310 -21.76 -6.35 2.64
CA PHE A 310 -21.71 -7.55 3.47
C PHE A 310 -21.72 -7.12 4.93
N GLU A 311 -22.83 -7.34 5.63
CA GLU A 311 -22.94 -7.14 7.07
C GLU A 311 -22.34 -8.37 7.77
N VAL A 312 -21.15 -8.22 8.33
CA VAL A 312 -20.36 -9.31 8.94
C VAL A 312 -20.28 -9.05 10.45
N PRO A 313 -21.22 -9.57 11.26
CA PRO A 313 -21.30 -9.20 12.66
C PRO A 313 -20.10 -9.73 13.47
N GLN A 314 -19.54 -10.88 13.08
CA GLN A 314 -18.40 -11.52 13.74
C GLN A 314 -17.15 -11.22 12.93
N GLY A 315 -16.07 -10.75 13.57
CA GLY A 315 -14.82 -10.42 12.86
C GLY A 315 -14.39 -11.53 11.91
N TYR A 316 -13.90 -11.14 10.73
CA TYR A 316 -13.55 -12.05 9.65
C TYR A 316 -12.10 -12.54 9.79
N LYS A 317 -11.91 -13.86 9.79
CA LYS A 317 -10.59 -14.47 9.84
C LYS A 317 -10.10 -14.70 8.42
N LEU A 318 -8.90 -14.23 8.13
CA LEU A 318 -8.18 -14.51 6.90
C LEU A 318 -7.46 -15.86 7.04
N GLY A 319 -7.27 -16.56 5.93
CA GLY A 319 -6.44 -17.76 5.87
C GLY A 319 -5.28 -17.63 4.88
N SER A 320 -4.36 -18.60 4.94
CA SER A 320 -3.19 -18.64 4.07
C SER A 320 -3.55 -19.05 2.66
N ASN A 321 -2.70 -18.72 1.69
CA ASN A 321 -2.86 -19.13 0.30
C ASN A 321 -4.25 -18.69 -0.21
N CYS A 322 -4.53 -17.39 -0.08
CA CYS A 322 -5.85 -16.85 -0.37
C CYS A 322 -5.78 -15.54 -1.14
N ILE A 323 -6.84 -15.28 -1.91
CA ILE A 323 -7.11 -13.98 -2.50
C ILE A 323 -8.47 -13.52 -1.96
N TYR A 324 -8.54 -12.33 -1.38
CA TYR A 324 -9.78 -11.66 -1.00
C TYR A 324 -9.88 -10.40 -1.82
N ALA A 325 -10.75 -10.38 -2.83
CA ALA A 325 -10.78 -9.25 -3.76
C ALA A 325 -12.18 -8.96 -4.33
N ALA A 326 -12.32 -7.84 -5.03
CA ALA A 326 -13.57 -7.50 -5.70
C ALA A 326 -13.77 -8.24 -7.04
N TYR A 327 -15.01 -8.37 -7.52
CA TYR A 327 -15.33 -8.72 -8.91
C TYR A 327 -16.57 -7.97 -9.40
N GLY A 328 -16.71 -7.87 -10.73
CA GLY A 328 -17.80 -7.11 -11.32
C GLY A 328 -17.56 -5.61 -11.24
N SER A 329 -18.57 -4.82 -11.59
CA SER A 329 -18.44 -3.38 -11.81
C SER A 329 -19.11 -2.52 -10.76
N GLY A 330 -18.61 -1.29 -10.56
CA GLY A 330 -19.23 -0.29 -9.70
C GLY A 330 -18.38 0.02 -8.46
N ALA A 331 -19.03 0.48 -7.39
CA ALA A 331 -18.39 0.75 -6.11
C ALA A 331 -17.71 -0.52 -5.55
N ARG A 332 -16.65 -0.34 -4.76
CA ARG A 332 -15.99 -1.45 -4.07
C ARG A 332 -17.01 -2.26 -3.25
N PRO A 333 -16.88 -3.59 -3.15
CA PRO A 333 -17.65 -4.37 -2.18
C PRO A 333 -17.34 -3.87 -0.77
N LYS A 334 -18.39 -3.58 0.00
CA LYS A 334 -18.29 -3.09 1.37
C LYS A 334 -18.43 -4.23 2.37
N ILE A 335 -17.49 -4.36 3.29
CA ILE A 335 -17.58 -5.23 4.46
C ILE A 335 -17.86 -4.32 5.66
N SER A 336 -19.07 -4.41 6.20
CA SER A 336 -19.47 -3.63 7.37
C SER A 336 -19.55 -4.51 8.60
N PHE A 337 -18.91 -4.07 9.69
CA PHE A 337 -18.94 -4.72 10.99
C PHE A 337 -19.94 -4.08 11.96
N TYR A 338 -20.67 -3.05 11.52
CA TYR A 338 -21.70 -2.43 12.35
C TYR A 338 -22.80 -3.42 12.70
N ARG A 339 -23.41 -3.23 13.87
CA ARG A 339 -24.55 -4.02 14.33
C ARG A 339 -25.68 -3.10 14.75
N ASN A 340 -26.91 -3.50 14.47
CA ASN A 340 -28.08 -2.79 15.00
C ASN A 340 -28.06 -2.82 16.52
N LEU A 341 -28.37 -1.70 17.14
CA LEU A 341 -28.51 -1.58 18.59
C LEU A 341 -29.96 -1.85 18.97
N ASP A 342 -30.32 -3.13 19.05
CA ASP A 342 -31.69 -3.58 19.32
C ASP A 342 -32.04 -3.50 20.82
N VAL A 343 -32.06 -2.29 21.35
CA VAL A 343 -32.38 -1.99 22.76
C VAL A 343 -33.47 -0.93 22.85
N LYS A 344 -34.16 -0.88 23.99
CA LYS A 344 -35.15 0.16 24.27
C LYS A 344 -34.53 1.25 25.12
N PHE A 345 -34.58 2.49 24.64
CA PHE A 345 -34.21 3.66 25.42
C PHE A 345 -35.36 4.10 26.33
N THR A 346 -35.04 4.44 27.57
CA THR A 346 -35.96 5.06 28.55
C THR A 346 -35.37 6.36 29.08
N PRO A 347 -36.18 7.37 29.43
CA PRO A 347 -35.65 8.58 30.06
C PRO A 347 -34.86 8.26 31.33
N SER A 348 -33.70 8.89 31.50
CA SER A 348 -32.92 8.83 32.72
C SER A 348 -33.61 9.63 33.82
N GLU A 349 -33.71 9.07 35.02
CA GLU A 349 -34.48 9.69 36.10
C GLU A 349 -33.84 11.00 36.57
N GLY A 350 -34.60 12.09 36.52
CA GLY A 350 -34.17 13.40 37.02
C GLY A 350 -33.22 14.17 36.11
N ILE A 351 -32.98 13.71 34.87
CA ILE A 351 -32.08 14.36 33.91
C ILE A 351 -32.80 14.56 32.58
N ASN A 352 -32.88 15.81 32.11
CA ASN A 352 -33.59 16.12 30.89
C ASN A 352 -32.81 15.66 29.65
N ASN A 353 -33.52 15.14 28.66
CA ASN A 353 -32.98 14.71 27.36
C ASN A 353 -31.87 13.66 27.42
N VAL A 354 -31.57 13.09 28.58
CA VAL A 354 -30.68 11.95 28.72
C VAL A 354 -31.53 10.69 28.75
N TRP A 355 -31.25 9.81 27.81
CA TRP A 355 -31.86 8.51 27.68
C TRP A 355 -30.87 7.44 28.10
N GLN A 356 -31.39 6.35 28.64
CA GLN A 356 -30.59 5.19 29.03
C GLN A 356 -31.15 3.92 28.38
N ALA A 357 -30.26 3.01 28.03
CA ALA A 357 -30.58 1.68 27.54
C ALA A 357 -29.75 0.62 28.25
N ASP A 358 -30.40 -0.50 28.58
CA ASP A 358 -29.74 -1.67 29.15
C ASP A 358 -29.13 -2.52 28.04
N LEU A 359 -27.81 -2.70 28.10
CA LEU A 359 -27.02 -3.48 27.15
C LEU A 359 -26.81 -4.93 27.59
N SER A 360 -27.28 -5.33 28.78
CA SER A 360 -27.03 -6.66 29.37
C SER A 360 -27.46 -7.84 28.50
N GLY A 361 -28.39 -7.63 27.58
CA GLY A 361 -28.85 -8.64 26.61
C GLY A 361 -28.00 -8.75 25.33
N LEU A 362 -26.99 -7.90 25.14
CA LEU A 362 -26.18 -7.85 23.93
C LEU A 362 -24.90 -8.70 24.05
N GLU A 363 -24.44 -9.25 22.93
CA GLU A 363 -23.21 -10.05 22.85
C GLU A 363 -21.92 -9.27 23.18
N ILE A 364 -21.99 -7.93 23.25
CA ILE A 364 -20.85 -7.09 23.67
C ILE A 364 -20.58 -7.15 25.17
N VAL A 365 -21.51 -7.73 25.94
CA VAL A 365 -21.33 -7.92 27.39
C VAL A 365 -20.59 -9.23 27.64
N THR A 366 -19.34 -9.15 28.10
CA THR A 366 -18.44 -10.30 28.25
C THR A 366 -18.60 -11.02 29.59
N GLY A 367 -19.36 -10.46 30.54
CA GLY A 367 -19.57 -11.03 31.88
C GLY A 367 -18.35 -10.92 32.80
N GLN A 368 -17.38 -10.07 32.44
CA GLN A 368 -16.20 -9.77 33.25
C GLN A 368 -16.46 -8.54 34.11
N GLU A 369 -17.22 -8.69 35.20
CA GLU A 369 -17.73 -7.57 36.04
C GLU A 369 -16.63 -6.59 36.52
N ASP A 370 -15.38 -7.05 36.67
CA ASP A 370 -14.23 -6.24 37.11
C ASP A 370 -13.36 -5.67 35.97
N SER A 371 -13.78 -5.83 34.71
CA SER A 371 -13.03 -5.37 33.54
C SER A 371 -13.70 -4.18 32.85
N LYS A 372 -12.92 -3.17 32.45
CA LYS A 372 -13.41 -2.09 31.56
C LYS A 372 -13.83 -2.60 30.18
N ASP A 373 -13.49 -3.84 29.86
CA ASP A 373 -13.90 -4.56 28.65
C ASP A 373 -15.22 -5.32 28.85
N ASN A 374 -15.88 -5.19 30.03
CA ASN A 374 -17.12 -5.89 30.32
C ASN A 374 -18.22 -5.56 29.32
N CYS A 375 -18.35 -4.29 28.94
CA CYS A 375 -19.30 -3.83 27.94
C CYS A 375 -18.69 -2.63 27.22
N ASP A 376 -18.49 -2.75 25.92
CA ASP A 376 -17.84 -1.70 25.14
C ASP A 376 -18.38 -1.58 23.72
N ILE A 377 -18.35 -0.35 23.23
CA ILE A 377 -18.83 0.07 21.92
C ILE A 377 -17.74 0.97 21.35
N GLY A 378 -17.25 0.74 20.14
CA GLY A 378 -16.26 1.64 19.55
C GLY A 378 -16.86 3.00 19.20
N GLN A 379 -17.99 2.97 18.51
CA GLN A 379 -18.69 4.10 17.88
C GLN A 379 -20.20 3.83 17.88
N LEU A 380 -21.00 4.89 17.83
CA LEU A 380 -22.41 4.81 17.47
C LEU A 380 -22.63 5.32 16.05
N ILE A 381 -23.65 4.81 15.38
CA ILE A 381 -24.26 5.42 14.20
C ILE A 381 -25.66 5.84 14.62
N LEU A 382 -26.01 7.10 14.36
CA LEU A 382 -27.35 7.65 14.58
C LEU A 382 -27.91 8.08 13.21
N ASP A 383 -28.99 7.45 12.75
CA ASP A 383 -29.63 7.71 11.44
C ASP A 383 -28.66 7.71 10.25
N GLY A 384 -27.73 6.74 10.24
CA GLY A 384 -26.74 6.59 9.19
C GLY A 384 -25.46 7.42 9.37
N GLU A 385 -25.42 8.34 10.32
CA GLU A 385 -24.25 9.20 10.59
C GLU A 385 -23.39 8.67 11.74
N VAL A 386 -22.08 8.58 11.53
CA VAL A 386 -21.15 8.12 12.57
C VAL A 386 -21.00 9.19 13.66
N ASN A 387 -21.25 8.79 14.89
CA ASN A 387 -21.22 9.65 16.06
C ASN A 387 -20.08 9.30 17.02
N TRP A 388 -19.04 10.13 16.96
CA TRP A 388 -17.84 10.03 17.79
C TRP A 388 -17.93 10.79 19.12
N LYS A 389 -19.05 11.44 19.46
CA LYS A 389 -19.22 12.27 20.67
C LYS A 389 -19.33 11.47 21.97
N ARG A 390 -18.45 10.50 22.14
CA ARG A 390 -18.35 9.69 23.33
C ARG A 390 -17.76 10.48 24.48
N TYR A 391 -18.37 10.36 25.64
CA TYR A 391 -17.77 10.71 26.91
C TYR A 391 -17.21 9.46 27.61
N VAL A 392 -16.02 9.60 28.17
CA VAL A 392 -15.32 8.53 28.90
C VAL A 392 -15.13 8.99 30.34
N TRP A 393 -15.80 8.32 31.28
CA TRP A 393 -15.56 8.55 32.71
C TRP A 393 -14.16 8.07 33.10
N SER A 394 -13.42 8.91 33.81
CA SER A 394 -12.15 8.47 34.39
C SER A 394 -12.38 7.43 35.48
N SER A 395 -11.41 6.56 35.77
CA SER A 395 -11.55 5.54 36.83
C SER A 395 -11.75 6.13 38.23
N LYS A 396 -11.48 7.43 38.39
CA LYS A 396 -11.61 8.19 39.64
C LYS A 396 -12.92 8.98 39.72
N GLU A 397 -13.64 9.13 38.62
CA GLU A 397 -14.93 9.81 38.57
C GLU A 397 -16.06 8.88 39.01
N GLN A 398 -17.01 9.43 39.74
CA GLN A 398 -18.31 8.79 39.93
C GLN A 398 -19.08 8.91 38.61
N TYR A 399 -19.65 7.80 38.14
CA TYR A 399 -20.49 7.77 36.97
C TYR A 399 -21.70 8.68 37.23
N ASN A 400 -21.76 9.78 36.51
CA ASN A 400 -22.81 10.78 36.62
C ASN A 400 -23.30 11.13 35.21
N PRO A 401 -24.54 10.74 34.85
CA PRO A 401 -25.10 11.01 33.53
C PRO A 401 -25.32 12.50 33.22
N HIS A 402 -25.29 13.40 34.22
CA HIS A 402 -25.32 14.85 33.97
C HIS A 402 -24.13 15.34 33.13
N TYR A 403 -22.99 14.66 33.14
CA TYR A 403 -21.87 15.02 32.24
C TYR A 403 -22.19 14.80 30.76
N ILE A 404 -23.16 13.94 30.46
CA ILE A 404 -23.64 13.74 29.09
C ILE A 404 -24.57 14.90 28.71
N GLU A 405 -25.44 15.32 29.63
CA GLU A 405 -26.33 16.48 29.46
C GLU A 405 -25.55 17.76 29.14
N GLU A 406 -24.45 18.03 29.85
CA GLU A 406 -23.60 19.20 29.63
C GLU A 406 -22.96 19.26 28.22
N ARG A 407 -22.93 18.14 27.50
CA ARG A 407 -22.30 18.03 26.16
C ARG A 407 -23.30 18.13 25.01
N GLY A 408 -24.59 18.01 25.27
CA GLY A 408 -25.66 18.22 24.30
C GLY A 408 -25.81 17.12 23.24
N GLU A 409 -26.48 17.45 22.12
CA GLU A 409 -26.99 16.49 21.13
C GLU A 409 -25.97 15.46 20.65
N GLY A 410 -26.36 14.19 20.78
CA GLY A 410 -25.58 13.03 20.38
C GLY A 410 -24.46 12.66 21.34
N ALA A 411 -24.24 13.37 22.45
CA ALA A 411 -23.26 12.94 23.45
C ALA A 411 -23.68 11.61 24.06
N TRP A 412 -22.74 10.67 24.21
CA TRP A 412 -23.06 9.34 24.71
C TRP A 412 -21.96 8.74 25.56
N ALA A 413 -22.29 7.80 26.44
CA ALA A 413 -21.31 7.05 27.22
C ALA A 413 -21.84 5.70 27.69
N VAL A 414 -20.93 4.75 27.89
CA VAL A 414 -21.25 3.41 28.40
C VAL A 414 -20.71 3.29 29.81
N ASP A 415 -21.60 3.01 30.77
CA ASP A 415 -21.23 2.50 32.08
C ASP A 415 -21.06 0.99 31.98
N TRP A 416 -19.81 0.55 31.82
CA TRP A 416 -19.45 -0.87 31.67
C TRP A 416 -19.68 -1.69 32.94
N ARG A 417 -19.88 -1.06 34.11
CA ARG A 417 -20.14 -1.76 35.38
C ARG A 417 -21.60 -2.19 35.49
N THR A 418 -22.49 -1.34 34.97
CA THR A 418 -23.94 -1.55 35.00
C THR A 418 -24.52 -1.96 33.65
N ASN A 419 -23.68 -1.99 32.60
CA ASN A 419 -24.04 -2.24 31.22
C ASN A 419 -25.09 -1.24 30.68
N ILE A 420 -25.03 0.01 31.13
CA ILE A 420 -25.97 1.05 30.70
C ILE A 420 -25.30 1.96 29.67
N LEU A 421 -25.94 2.12 28.51
CA LEU A 421 -25.65 3.19 27.57
C LEU A 421 -26.48 4.42 27.93
N TYR A 422 -25.83 5.56 28.08
CA TYR A 422 -26.47 6.87 28.17
C TYR A 422 -26.28 7.62 26.84
N LEU A 423 -27.34 8.27 26.37
CA LEU A 423 -27.35 9.09 25.16
C LEU A 423 -28.15 10.36 25.43
N TYR A 424 -27.56 11.52 25.18
CA TYR A 424 -28.31 12.76 25.13
C TYR A 424 -28.96 12.91 23.75
N SER A 425 -30.29 13.04 23.74
CA SER A 425 -31.04 13.46 22.55
C SER A 425 -32.27 14.28 22.94
N GLU A 426 -32.46 15.40 22.25
CA GLU A 426 -33.68 16.21 22.32
C GLU A 426 -34.91 15.48 21.75
N THR A 427 -34.69 14.47 20.93
CA THR A 427 -35.73 13.59 20.38
C THR A 427 -35.70 12.22 21.05
N ASN A 428 -36.75 11.42 20.85
CA ASN A 428 -36.79 10.07 21.39
C ASN A 428 -35.90 9.13 20.55
N PRO A 429 -34.82 8.55 21.12
CA PRO A 429 -33.88 7.73 20.36
C PRO A 429 -34.48 6.42 19.84
N ASN A 430 -35.66 6.02 20.33
CA ASN A 430 -36.36 4.84 19.79
C ASN A 430 -37.01 5.10 18.42
N ASP A 431 -37.04 6.35 17.96
CA ASP A 431 -37.65 6.75 16.68
C ASP A 431 -36.63 6.84 15.53
N ILE A 432 -35.37 6.51 15.80
CA ILE A 432 -34.24 6.59 14.86
C ILE A 432 -33.51 5.25 14.74
N ASP A 433 -32.80 5.03 13.63
CA ASP A 433 -31.93 3.85 13.49
C ASP A 433 -30.63 4.07 14.26
N ILE A 434 -30.29 3.13 15.14
CA ILE A 434 -29.05 3.18 15.92
C ILE A 434 -28.26 1.91 15.66
N LYS A 435 -27.01 2.09 15.23
CA LYS A 435 -26.04 1.00 15.12
C LYS A 435 -24.82 1.28 15.99
N TYR A 436 -24.01 0.25 16.20
CA TYR A 436 -22.78 0.37 16.96
C TYR A 436 -21.63 -0.42 16.33
N ALA A 437 -20.40 0.05 16.55
CA ALA A 437 -19.19 -0.69 16.21
C ALA A 437 -18.83 -1.65 17.35
N PRO A 438 -18.88 -2.98 17.16
CA PRO A 438 -18.52 -3.95 18.19
C PRO A 438 -17.00 -3.97 18.49
N PRO A 439 -16.57 -4.39 19.69
CA PRO A 439 -15.15 -4.44 20.09
C PRO A 439 -14.42 -5.64 19.47
N ILE A 440 -14.40 -5.71 18.15
CA ILE A 440 -13.77 -6.76 17.34
C ILE A 440 -12.74 -6.16 16.40
N ASN A 441 -11.78 -6.98 15.98
CA ASN A 441 -11.01 -6.69 14.77
C ASN A 441 -11.89 -7.03 13.56
N GLY A 442 -11.85 -6.20 12.52
CA GLY A 442 -12.61 -6.43 11.30
C GLY A 442 -12.09 -7.65 10.55
N LEU A 443 -11.00 -7.49 9.82
CA LEU A 443 -10.21 -8.54 9.19
C LEU A 443 -9.03 -8.93 10.10
N SER A 444 -8.77 -10.22 10.27
CA SER A 444 -7.68 -10.70 11.11
C SER A 444 -6.93 -11.88 10.50
N GLY A 445 -5.61 -11.75 10.41
CA GLY A 445 -4.70 -12.82 10.01
C GLY A 445 -3.70 -13.12 11.13
N SER A 446 -3.52 -14.38 11.48
CA SER A 446 -2.49 -14.81 12.42
C SER A 446 -1.70 -15.96 11.83
N ALA A 447 -0.39 -15.77 11.68
CA ALA A 447 0.51 -16.71 11.02
C ALA A 447 0.07 -17.11 9.59
N ILE A 448 -0.67 -16.23 8.90
CA ILE A 448 -1.09 -16.47 7.52
C ILE A 448 0.04 -16.20 6.54
N LYS A 449 0.02 -16.90 5.40
CA LYS A 449 1.02 -16.77 4.35
C LYS A 449 0.41 -16.59 2.97
N ASN A 450 1.13 -15.96 2.04
CA ASN A 450 0.78 -15.89 0.61
C ASN A 450 -0.69 -15.44 0.41
N THR A 451 -1.02 -14.27 0.94
CA THR A 451 -2.41 -13.79 0.96
C THR A 451 -2.50 -12.41 0.33
N VAL A 452 -3.49 -12.23 -0.55
CA VAL A 452 -3.77 -10.94 -1.21
C VAL A 452 -5.12 -10.41 -0.73
N ILE A 453 -5.17 -9.13 -0.39
CA ILE A 453 -6.38 -8.41 0.00
C ILE A 453 -6.48 -7.16 -0.87
N LYS A 454 -7.47 -7.10 -1.77
CA LYS A 454 -7.45 -6.09 -2.85
C LYS A 454 -8.80 -5.51 -3.19
N GLY A 455 -8.90 -4.18 -3.24
CA GLY A 455 -10.09 -3.48 -3.74
C GLY A 455 -11.32 -3.59 -2.84
N LEU A 456 -11.15 -3.66 -1.51
CA LEU A 456 -12.24 -3.78 -0.55
C LEU A 456 -12.55 -2.45 0.14
N ASP A 457 -13.81 -2.17 0.42
CA ASP A 457 -14.25 -1.15 1.38
C ASP A 457 -14.56 -1.84 2.71
N VAL A 458 -13.98 -1.37 3.82
CA VAL A 458 -14.13 -2.00 5.13
C VAL A 458 -14.36 -0.96 6.23
N SER A 459 -15.43 -1.13 7.01
CA SER A 459 -15.82 -0.19 8.08
C SER A 459 -16.50 -0.81 9.30
N GLY A 460 -16.54 -0.06 10.39
CA GLY A 460 -17.36 -0.35 11.57
C GLY A 460 -16.76 -1.33 12.58
N ALA A 461 -15.47 -1.67 12.45
CA ALA A 461 -14.78 -2.44 13.47
C ALA A 461 -14.38 -1.52 14.65
N GLY A 462 -14.78 -1.87 15.86
CA GLY A 462 -14.46 -1.09 17.06
C GLY A 462 -13.00 -1.22 17.52
N ARG A 463 -12.26 -2.24 17.09
CA ARG A 463 -10.80 -2.36 17.31
C ARG A 463 -10.05 -2.03 16.02
N HIS A 464 -9.15 -2.90 15.55
CA HIS A 464 -8.44 -2.68 14.28
C HIS A 464 -9.32 -3.08 13.09
N CYS A 465 -9.13 -2.41 11.95
CA CYS A 465 -9.78 -2.85 10.72
C CYS A 465 -9.08 -4.08 10.17
N LEU A 466 -7.78 -4.01 9.88
CA LEU A 466 -6.96 -5.15 9.48
C LEU A 466 -5.85 -5.39 10.50
N ASN A 467 -5.86 -6.57 11.12
CA ASN A 467 -4.85 -6.98 12.09
C ASN A 467 -4.07 -8.21 11.57
N LEU A 468 -2.80 -8.01 11.22
CA LEU A 468 -1.89 -9.04 10.72
C LEU A 468 -0.83 -9.35 11.78
N ILE A 469 -0.86 -10.56 12.33
CA ILE A 469 0.08 -11.01 13.37
C ILE A 469 0.96 -12.13 12.85
N ASN A 470 2.30 -12.00 12.91
CA ASN A 470 3.25 -13.03 12.46
C ASN A 470 3.01 -13.52 11.01
N CYS A 471 2.54 -12.64 10.13
CA CYS A 471 2.16 -13.00 8.76
C CYS A 471 3.35 -12.93 7.80
N GLU A 472 3.30 -13.65 6.69
CA GLU A 472 4.37 -13.69 5.69
C GLU A 472 3.84 -13.57 4.26
N ASN A 473 4.47 -12.76 3.41
CA ASN A 473 4.07 -12.62 1.99
C ASN A 473 2.58 -12.24 1.86
N VAL A 474 2.22 -11.07 2.40
CA VAL A 474 0.86 -10.54 2.36
C VAL A 474 0.85 -9.22 1.60
N GLU A 475 -0.07 -9.09 0.63
CA GLU A 475 -0.33 -7.86 -0.08
C GLU A 475 -1.70 -7.28 0.31
N VAL A 476 -1.74 -5.98 0.56
CA VAL A 476 -2.96 -5.22 0.82
C VAL A 476 -2.96 -3.99 -0.07
N SER A 477 -3.87 -3.94 -1.05
CA SER A 477 -3.86 -2.87 -2.04
C SER A 477 -5.23 -2.37 -2.49
N CYS A 478 -5.30 -1.09 -2.90
CA CYS A 478 -6.50 -0.45 -3.42
C CYS A 478 -7.74 -0.51 -2.49
N CYS A 479 -7.54 -0.69 -1.18
CA CYS A 479 -8.64 -0.79 -0.21
C CYS A 479 -8.99 0.58 0.39
N TYR A 480 -10.24 0.71 0.85
CA TYR A 480 -10.72 1.83 1.64
C TYR A 480 -11.09 1.36 3.05
N PHE A 481 -10.35 1.83 4.05
CA PHE A 481 -10.57 1.51 5.46
C PHE A 481 -11.13 2.74 6.16
N HIS A 482 -12.34 2.67 6.72
CA HIS A 482 -12.91 3.88 7.30
C HIS A 482 -13.83 3.66 8.50
N HIS A 483 -13.91 4.67 9.35
CA HIS A 483 -14.67 4.65 10.60
C HIS A 483 -14.30 3.48 11.51
N ILE A 484 -13.04 3.46 11.93
CA ILE A 484 -12.43 2.34 12.64
C ILE A 484 -12.01 2.76 14.04
N GLY A 485 -12.23 1.88 15.00
CA GLY A 485 -11.70 2.00 16.34
C GLY A 485 -12.64 2.59 17.37
N GLY A 486 -12.05 3.01 18.47
CA GLY A 486 -12.73 3.62 19.60
C GLY A 486 -13.09 2.65 20.71
N SER A 487 -12.76 1.36 20.61
CA SER A 487 -12.93 0.37 21.69
C SER A 487 -11.79 0.42 22.71
N VAL A 488 -12.00 -0.18 23.87
CA VAL A 488 -11.03 -0.30 24.97
C VAL A 488 -9.98 -1.34 24.60
N GLN A 489 -8.71 -0.99 24.83
CA GLN A 489 -7.55 -1.85 24.64
C GLN A 489 -7.13 -2.55 25.94
N SER A 490 -7.34 -1.91 27.09
CA SER A 490 -6.90 -2.42 28.39
C SER A 490 -7.75 -1.91 29.55
N SER A 491 -7.64 -2.57 30.70
CA SER A 491 -8.30 -2.19 31.96
C SER A 491 -7.98 -0.77 32.45
N SER A 492 -6.95 -0.11 31.91
CA SER A 492 -6.67 1.31 32.15
C SER A 492 -7.73 2.23 31.52
N GLY A 493 -8.50 1.74 30.55
CA GLY A 493 -9.49 2.50 29.78
C GLY A 493 -8.92 3.15 28.52
N MET A 494 -7.65 2.86 28.20
CA MET A 494 -7.03 3.30 26.95
C MET A 494 -7.78 2.73 25.76
N ARG A 495 -8.00 3.56 24.74
CA ARG A 495 -8.72 3.19 23.52
C ARG A 495 -7.81 3.21 22.30
N TYR A 496 -8.19 2.44 21.30
CA TYR A 496 -7.39 2.14 20.12
C TYR A 496 -8.25 1.79 18.91
N GLY A 497 -7.59 1.60 17.77
CA GLY A 497 -8.21 1.10 16.56
C GLY A 497 -7.50 1.60 15.31
N ASN A 498 -6.66 0.73 14.77
CA ASN A 498 -5.81 1.04 13.62
C ASN A 498 -6.49 0.60 12.32
N ALA A 499 -6.32 1.32 11.21
CA ALA A 499 -6.80 0.84 9.92
C ALA A 499 -6.00 -0.41 9.50
N VAL A 500 -4.67 -0.33 9.45
CA VAL A 500 -3.82 -1.49 9.16
C VAL A 500 -2.75 -1.63 10.23
N GLN A 501 -2.78 -2.78 10.91
CA GLN A 501 -1.76 -3.18 11.88
C GLN A 501 -0.98 -4.40 11.38
N VAL A 502 0.33 -4.24 11.32
CA VAL A 502 1.30 -5.33 11.13
C VAL A 502 2.03 -5.54 12.45
N TRP A 503 1.80 -6.66 13.12
CA TRP A 503 2.26 -6.90 14.48
C TRP A 503 3.13 -8.15 14.60
N ASN A 504 4.32 -8.06 15.20
CA ASN A 504 5.29 -9.15 15.45
C ASN A 504 5.61 -10.07 14.25
N GLY A 505 6.87 -10.45 14.09
CA GLY A 505 7.26 -11.61 13.26
C GLY A 505 6.82 -11.51 11.79
N ALA A 506 6.45 -10.32 11.33
CA ALA A 506 5.84 -10.11 10.03
C ALA A 506 6.93 -9.99 8.97
N LYS A 507 6.74 -10.66 7.84
CA LYS A 507 7.75 -10.78 6.79
C LYS A 507 7.16 -10.51 5.42
N SER A 508 7.82 -9.68 4.60
CA SER A 508 7.41 -9.45 3.21
C SER A 508 5.95 -9.01 3.12
N ILE A 509 5.62 -7.91 3.78
CA ILE A 509 4.27 -7.35 3.82
C ILE A 509 4.24 -6.07 2.99
N ASN A 510 3.36 -6.01 2.00
CA ASN A 510 3.20 -4.86 1.12
C ASN A 510 1.82 -4.24 1.32
N ILE A 511 1.78 -2.99 1.78
CA ILE A 511 0.56 -2.21 2.00
C ILE A 511 0.64 -0.97 1.10
N HIS A 512 -0.13 -0.92 0.01
CA HIS A 512 0.01 0.18 -0.95
C HIS A 512 -1.28 0.61 -1.66
N ASN A 513 -1.32 1.88 -2.10
CA ASN A 513 -2.47 2.45 -2.81
C ASN A 513 -3.79 2.36 -2.03
N ASN A 514 -3.73 2.27 -0.70
CA ASN A 514 -4.92 2.22 0.15
C ASN A 514 -5.30 3.63 0.62
N TYR A 515 -6.56 3.79 1.00
CA TYR A 515 -7.08 4.98 1.64
C TYR A 515 -7.63 4.62 3.03
N ALA A 516 -7.12 5.24 4.07
CA ALA A 516 -7.64 5.14 5.44
C ALA A 516 -8.23 6.49 5.86
N SER A 517 -9.48 6.54 6.31
CA SER A 517 -10.11 7.79 6.77
C SER A 517 -10.96 7.59 8.04
N TRP A 518 -11.04 8.60 8.90
CA TRP A 518 -11.80 8.54 10.15
C TRP A 518 -11.32 7.40 11.06
N ILE A 519 -10.03 7.43 11.38
CA ILE A 519 -9.34 6.39 12.15
C ILE A 519 -9.06 6.86 13.56
N PHE A 520 -9.59 6.15 14.55
CA PHE A 520 -9.49 6.53 15.96
C PHE A 520 -8.04 6.59 16.46
N ASP A 521 -7.20 5.67 16.00
CA ASP A 521 -5.81 5.53 16.42
C ASP A 521 -4.84 5.79 15.27
N THR A 522 -4.33 4.74 14.61
CA THR A 522 -3.33 4.88 13.54
C THR A 522 -3.84 4.40 12.19
N CYS A 523 -3.63 5.16 11.10
CA CYS A 523 -3.92 4.65 9.76
C CYS A 523 -3.03 3.44 9.43
N PHE A 524 -1.71 3.59 9.44
CA PHE A 524 -0.77 2.54 9.07
C PHE A 524 0.27 2.31 10.15
N THR A 525 0.38 1.09 10.65
CA THR A 525 1.34 0.80 11.71
C THR A 525 2.05 -0.54 11.57
N ASN A 526 3.34 -0.51 11.89
CA ASN A 526 4.10 -1.70 12.24
C ASN A 526 4.42 -1.67 13.74
N GLN A 527 4.03 -2.72 14.43
CA GLN A 527 4.11 -2.84 15.88
C GLN A 527 4.78 -4.15 16.30
N GLY A 528 5.36 -4.18 17.50
CA GLY A 528 5.78 -5.45 18.06
C GLY A 528 6.36 -5.35 19.47
N SER A 529 6.09 -6.36 20.28
CA SER A 529 6.61 -6.49 21.64
C SER A 529 7.42 -7.75 21.87
N ASP A 530 7.43 -8.68 20.91
CA ASP A 530 8.21 -9.90 21.05
C ASP A 530 9.67 -9.64 20.69
N ARG A 531 10.53 -9.80 21.69
CA ARG A 531 11.99 -9.59 21.60
C ARG A 531 12.68 -10.60 20.69
N GLU A 532 12.03 -11.72 20.38
CA GLU A 532 12.55 -12.79 19.52
C GLU A 532 12.00 -12.74 18.10
N SER A 533 10.96 -11.93 17.85
CA SER A 533 10.30 -11.86 16.55
C SER A 533 10.88 -10.74 15.69
N LEU A 534 11.43 -11.12 14.54
CA LEU A 534 11.94 -10.17 13.55
C LEU A 534 10.78 -9.70 12.65
N VAL A 535 10.59 -8.37 12.56
CA VAL A 535 9.77 -7.76 11.51
C VAL A 535 10.70 -7.39 10.36
N GLU A 536 10.48 -7.96 9.17
CA GLU A 536 11.35 -7.76 8.02
C GLU A 536 10.62 -7.52 6.69
N HIS A 537 11.14 -6.63 5.85
CA HIS A 537 10.60 -6.35 4.52
C HIS A 537 9.11 -5.94 4.57
N VAL A 538 8.81 -4.89 5.34
CA VAL A 538 7.45 -4.38 5.50
C VAL A 538 7.36 -2.99 4.88
N HIS A 539 6.53 -2.83 3.86
CA HIS A 539 6.50 -1.64 3.02
C HIS A 539 5.11 -1.02 2.99
N PHE A 540 5.02 0.24 3.40
CA PHE A 540 3.84 1.08 3.30
C PHE A 540 4.08 2.14 2.23
N THR A 541 3.49 1.97 1.04
CA THR A 541 3.82 2.78 -0.14
C THR A 541 2.60 3.44 -0.75
N ASP A 542 2.67 4.74 -1.02
CA ASP A 542 1.63 5.48 -1.77
C ASP A 542 0.21 5.27 -1.19
N ASN A 543 0.08 5.29 0.14
CA ASN A 543 -1.22 5.26 0.82
C ASN A 543 -1.68 6.69 1.17
N LEU A 544 -2.99 6.88 1.26
CA LEU A 544 -3.63 8.08 1.79
C LEU A 544 -4.17 7.78 3.19
N GLY A 545 -3.76 8.56 4.19
CA GLY A 545 -4.43 8.66 5.49
C GLY A 545 -5.14 10.02 5.58
N ALA A 546 -6.38 10.05 6.05
CA ALA A 546 -7.12 11.27 6.37
C ALA A 546 -7.81 11.15 7.75
N HIS A 547 -7.98 12.27 8.46
CA HIS A 547 -8.83 12.33 9.66
C HIS A 547 -8.46 11.28 10.73
N PHE A 548 -7.26 11.42 11.29
CA PHE A 548 -6.68 10.40 12.20
C PHE A 548 -5.96 11.00 13.40
N TYR A 549 -5.79 10.18 14.44
CA TYR A 549 -4.95 10.52 15.59
C TYR A 549 -3.45 10.40 15.26
N TRP A 550 -3.05 9.27 14.66
CA TRP A 550 -1.74 9.07 14.04
C TRP A 550 -1.86 8.58 12.59
N GLY A 551 -1.02 9.11 11.70
CA GLY A 551 -1.05 8.68 10.30
C GLY A 551 -0.23 7.40 10.14
N ILE A 552 1.00 7.46 10.62
CA ILE A 552 1.97 6.37 10.67
C ILE A 552 2.41 6.19 12.11
N GLU A 553 2.48 4.94 12.55
CA GLU A 553 3.12 4.57 13.81
C GLU A 553 4.08 3.40 13.61
N ALA A 554 5.35 3.60 13.95
CA ALA A 554 6.29 2.51 14.14
C ALA A 554 6.52 2.34 15.64
N TRP A 555 5.99 1.27 16.21
CA TRP A 555 6.08 0.99 17.64
C TRP A 555 6.80 -0.33 17.90
N GLY A 556 7.78 -0.34 18.81
CA GLY A 556 8.44 -1.58 19.23
C GLY A 556 8.59 -1.62 20.74
N GLU A 557 8.91 -2.77 21.31
CA GLU A 557 9.44 -2.82 22.67
C GLU A 557 10.94 -2.51 22.63
N ALA A 558 11.38 -1.56 23.47
CA ALA A 558 12.71 -0.95 23.46
C ALA A 558 13.89 -1.93 23.74
N TYR A 559 13.61 -3.20 23.99
CA TYR A 559 14.58 -4.23 24.42
C TYR A 559 14.64 -5.46 23.49
N THR A 560 14.21 -5.35 22.24
CA THR A 560 14.38 -6.44 21.27
C THR A 560 15.85 -6.60 20.84
N ASP A 561 16.34 -7.85 20.79
CA ASP A 561 17.64 -8.18 20.21
C ASP A 561 17.57 -8.31 18.68
N LYS A 562 16.36 -8.24 18.10
CA LYS A 562 16.09 -8.26 16.67
C LYS A 562 15.36 -6.97 16.24
N PRO A 563 16.10 -5.94 15.80
CA PRO A 563 15.50 -4.68 15.37
C PRO A 563 14.63 -4.88 14.11
N PHE A 564 13.73 -3.94 13.84
CA PHE A 564 13.06 -3.86 12.54
C PHE A 564 14.08 -3.81 11.41
N ASN A 565 13.86 -4.64 10.39
CA ASN A 565 14.74 -4.77 9.24
C ASN A 565 13.99 -4.43 7.95
N ASP A 566 14.45 -3.46 7.18
CA ASP A 566 13.82 -3.07 5.92
C ASP A 566 12.32 -2.76 6.05
N VAL A 567 12.00 -1.85 6.98
CA VAL A 567 10.65 -1.32 7.13
C VAL A 567 10.60 0.05 6.47
N THR A 568 9.71 0.26 5.49
CA THR A 568 9.66 1.53 4.75
C THR A 568 8.27 2.13 4.74
N TYR A 569 8.24 3.45 4.86
CA TYR A 569 7.07 4.29 4.65
C TYR A 569 7.41 5.30 3.56
N THR A 570 6.90 5.09 2.35
CA THR A 570 7.31 5.87 1.18
C THR A 570 6.14 6.45 0.40
N GLY A 571 6.18 7.75 0.09
CA GLY A 571 5.21 8.36 -0.82
C GLY A 571 3.79 8.48 -0.26
N ASN A 572 3.58 8.25 1.03
CA ASN A 572 2.25 8.32 1.64
C ASN A 572 1.80 9.78 1.83
N VAL A 573 0.50 10.03 1.73
CA VAL A 573 -0.14 11.31 2.04
C VAL A 573 -0.88 11.17 3.37
N LEU A 574 -0.60 12.07 4.31
CA LEU A 574 -1.16 12.09 5.66
C LEU A 574 -1.84 13.44 5.87
N TYR A 575 -3.16 13.46 5.76
CA TYR A 575 -3.98 14.66 5.81
C TYR A 575 -4.78 14.74 7.12
N ASP A 576 -4.75 15.91 7.75
CA ASP A 576 -5.66 16.30 8.82
C ASP A 576 -5.59 15.42 10.09
N ASN A 577 -4.69 15.81 11.01
CA ASN A 577 -4.68 15.20 12.35
C ASN A 577 -5.84 15.76 13.19
N ILE A 578 -6.76 14.88 13.60
CA ILE A 578 -7.91 15.25 14.42
C ILE A 578 -8.13 14.25 15.57
N ASP A 579 -8.77 14.73 16.64
CA ASP A 579 -9.32 13.87 17.68
C ASP A 579 -10.78 13.66 17.30
N LEU A 580 -11.11 12.45 16.86
CA LEU A 580 -12.45 12.13 16.36
C LEU A 580 -13.53 12.38 17.41
N THR A 581 -13.19 12.32 18.71
CA THR A 581 -14.15 12.59 19.79
C THR A 581 -14.43 14.07 19.99
N ASN A 582 -13.62 14.94 19.37
CA ASN A 582 -13.79 16.39 19.35
C ASN A 582 -13.32 16.99 18.00
N PRO A 583 -14.02 16.69 16.89
CA PRO A 583 -13.54 16.97 15.54
C PRO A 583 -13.52 18.46 15.20
N THR A 584 -14.22 19.29 15.98
CA THR A 584 -14.27 20.75 15.78
C THR A 584 -13.02 21.47 16.31
N THR A 585 -12.23 20.81 17.16
CA THR A 585 -11.02 21.41 17.74
C THR A 585 -9.83 20.97 16.92
N ARG A 586 -9.33 21.86 16.04
CA ARG A 586 -8.05 21.64 15.35
C ARG A 586 -6.92 21.61 16.36
N MET A 587 -6.09 20.56 16.31
CA MET A 587 -5.13 20.28 17.36
C MET A 587 -3.70 20.63 16.95
N HIS A 588 -3.45 21.90 16.70
CA HIS A 588 -2.11 22.40 16.41
C HIS A 588 -1.37 22.65 17.73
N ALA A 589 -0.22 22.03 17.95
CA ALA A 589 0.65 22.40 19.06
C ALA A 589 1.48 23.62 18.67
N ASN A 590 1.43 24.71 19.45
CA ASN A 590 2.33 25.84 19.28
C ASN A 590 3.78 25.46 19.62
N SER A 591 4.72 26.38 19.36
CA SER A 591 6.16 26.24 19.64
C SER A 591 6.54 26.03 21.13
N LYS A 592 5.55 25.99 22.03
CA LYS A 592 5.67 25.63 23.46
C LYS A 592 4.96 24.31 23.80
N SER A 593 4.57 23.52 22.80
CA SER A 593 3.79 22.29 22.95
C SER A 593 2.40 22.48 23.57
N LYS A 594 1.84 23.70 23.53
CA LYS A 594 0.46 23.96 23.94
C LYS A 594 -0.45 23.97 22.72
N LEU A 595 -1.61 23.34 22.81
CA LEU A 595 -2.61 23.41 21.74
C LEU A 595 -3.02 24.88 21.49
N LEU A 596 -2.97 25.32 20.24
CA LEU A 596 -3.46 26.62 19.82
C LEU A 596 -4.99 26.67 20.03
N GLY A 597 -5.49 27.70 20.72
CA GLY A 597 -6.93 27.95 20.85
C GLY A 597 -7.62 27.36 22.09
N THR A 598 -6.95 26.56 22.93
CA THR A 598 -7.53 26.00 24.16
C THR A 598 -6.68 26.34 25.39
N LYS A 599 -7.28 26.58 26.57
CA LYS A 599 -6.50 26.58 27.82
C LYS A 599 -6.12 25.12 28.13
N ASP A 600 -4.94 24.88 28.69
CA ASP A 600 -4.45 23.51 29.06
C ASP A 600 -5.39 22.74 30.02
N SER A 601 -6.38 23.43 30.63
CA SER A 601 -7.44 22.85 31.46
C SER A 601 -8.62 22.28 30.66
N ASP A 602 -8.79 22.69 29.41
CA ASP A 602 -10.01 22.49 28.63
C ASP A 602 -9.86 21.33 27.63
N TYR A 603 -8.65 20.78 27.50
CA TYR A 603 -8.33 19.69 26.57
C TYR A 603 -7.92 18.43 27.34
N VAL A 604 -8.83 17.46 27.43
CA VAL A 604 -8.55 16.09 27.88
C VAL A 604 -8.63 15.21 26.64
N SER A 605 -7.49 14.69 26.17
CA SER A 605 -7.50 13.64 25.14
C SER A 605 -8.19 12.41 25.74
N TYR A 606 -9.36 12.08 25.21
CA TYR A 606 -10.22 11.01 25.72
C TYR A 606 -9.65 9.61 25.46
N ARG A 607 -8.52 9.54 24.74
CA ARG A 607 -7.81 8.32 24.41
C ARG A 607 -7.03 7.71 25.58
N THR A 608 -6.37 8.55 26.38
CA THR A 608 -5.38 8.08 27.38
C THR A 608 -5.72 8.51 28.81
N GLY A 609 -6.64 9.46 29.01
CA GLY A 609 -6.88 10.06 30.32
C GLY A 609 -5.71 10.90 30.85
N TYR A 610 -4.67 11.11 30.03
CA TYR A 610 -3.52 11.96 30.34
C TYR A 610 -3.62 13.30 29.61
N LYS A 611 -3.16 14.35 30.28
CA LYS A 611 -2.93 15.66 29.66
C LYS A 611 -1.69 15.53 28.77
N PHE A 612 -1.86 15.68 27.46
CA PHE A 612 -0.80 15.69 26.44
C PHE A 612 -0.15 14.33 26.13
N HIS A 613 -0.84 13.46 25.39
CA HIS A 613 -0.14 12.60 24.42
C HIS A 613 -0.13 13.30 23.06
N GLN A 614 1.06 13.45 22.50
CA GLN A 614 1.31 14.25 21.32
C GLN A 614 0.85 13.49 20.08
N MET A 615 -0.17 14.02 19.42
CA MET A 615 -0.65 13.52 18.13
C MET A 615 0.30 13.97 17.04
N SER A 616 0.52 13.11 16.05
CA SER A 616 1.41 13.39 14.94
C SER A 616 1.01 12.64 13.67
N SER A 617 1.40 13.16 12.51
CA SER A 617 1.31 12.42 11.25
C SER A 617 2.14 11.16 11.33
N ILE A 618 3.32 11.27 11.93
CA ILE A 618 4.27 10.16 12.05
C ILE A 618 4.72 10.06 13.50
N ASN A 619 4.49 8.91 14.12
CA ASN A 619 4.94 8.55 15.46
C ASN A 619 5.96 7.42 15.38
N LEU A 620 7.17 7.63 15.91
CA LEU A 620 8.18 6.59 16.04
C LEU A 620 8.48 6.41 17.53
N THR A 621 8.05 5.28 18.10
CA THR A 621 8.14 5.02 19.55
C THR A 621 8.82 3.69 19.83
N ASN A 622 9.84 3.68 20.69
CA ASN A 622 10.45 2.46 21.29
C ASN A 622 10.85 1.34 20.31
N SER A 623 11.03 1.66 19.04
CA SER A 623 10.96 0.73 17.92
C SER A 623 12.10 -0.29 17.82
N GLY A 624 12.99 -0.36 18.83
CA GLY A 624 14.23 -1.14 18.76
C GLY A 624 14.99 -0.84 17.48
N THR A 625 14.81 0.35 16.87
CA THR A 625 15.22 0.62 15.51
C THR A 625 16.73 0.69 15.44
N GLY A 626 17.34 -0.45 15.16
CA GLY A 626 18.52 -0.49 14.33
C GLY A 626 18.27 0.23 13.01
N GLN A 627 19.34 0.50 12.29
CA GLN A 627 19.54 1.40 11.14
C GLN A 627 18.57 1.33 9.92
N ILE A 628 17.37 0.74 9.98
CA ILE A 628 16.65 0.26 8.76
C ILE A 628 15.14 0.53 8.71
N THR A 629 14.59 1.47 9.50
CA THR A 629 13.27 2.06 9.18
C THR A 629 13.44 3.33 8.36
N LYS A 630 12.92 3.33 7.12
CA LYS A 630 13.00 4.47 6.19
C LYS A 630 11.66 5.17 6.08
N ILE A 631 11.68 6.49 6.09
CA ILE A 631 10.49 7.34 5.96
C ILE A 631 10.81 8.38 4.90
N GLU A 632 10.32 8.18 3.69
CA GLU A 632 10.77 8.91 2.50
C GLU A 632 9.60 9.47 1.71
N ASN A 633 9.72 10.70 1.20
CA ASN A 633 8.74 11.28 0.27
C ASN A 633 7.28 11.31 0.77
N ASN A 634 7.04 11.22 2.09
CA ASN A 634 5.70 11.32 2.65
C ASN A 634 5.27 12.80 2.76
N ILE A 635 4.00 13.09 2.52
CA ILE A 635 3.40 14.41 2.66
C ILE A 635 2.56 14.42 3.93
N ALA A 636 2.89 15.30 4.88
CA ALA A 636 2.04 15.61 6.03
C ALA A 636 1.37 16.97 5.81
N TRP A 637 0.03 16.98 5.72
CA TRP A 637 -0.77 18.16 5.40
C TRP A 637 -1.82 18.43 6.48
N ASN A 638 -1.96 19.70 6.90
CA ASN A 638 -2.85 20.11 7.99
C ASN A 638 -2.70 19.24 9.27
N SER A 639 -1.47 18.83 9.58
CA SER A 639 -1.21 17.77 10.54
C SER A 639 0.09 18.05 11.31
N ASN A 640 0.18 17.58 12.56
CA ASN A 640 1.38 17.77 13.37
C ASN A 640 2.49 16.86 12.83
N ARG A 641 3.48 17.42 12.15
CA ARG A 641 4.27 16.66 11.18
C ARG A 641 5.03 15.45 11.76
N PHE A 642 5.71 15.57 12.91
CA PHE A 642 6.55 14.49 13.43
C PHE A 642 6.60 14.45 14.95
N LEU A 643 6.44 13.24 15.49
CA LEU A 643 6.80 12.90 16.86
C LEU A 643 7.78 11.73 16.85
N VAL A 644 8.92 11.90 17.52
CA VAL A 644 9.91 10.84 17.69
C VAL A 644 10.15 10.64 19.19
N PHE A 645 9.65 9.53 19.72
CA PHE A 645 9.95 9.03 21.06
C PHE A 645 10.97 7.90 20.95
N ALA A 646 12.25 8.26 21.02
CA ALA A 646 13.32 7.29 21.06
C ALA A 646 13.75 7.05 22.52
N THR A 647 13.10 6.14 23.25
CA THR A 647 13.70 5.62 24.49
C THR A 647 14.86 4.71 24.07
N ASN A 648 16.10 5.20 24.07
CA ASN A 648 17.24 4.33 23.86
C ASN A 648 18.25 4.49 24.98
N SER A 649 18.32 3.47 25.82
CA SER A 649 19.39 3.21 26.79
C SER A 649 20.63 2.57 26.15
N ARG A 650 20.87 2.77 24.83
CA ARG A 650 22.05 2.24 24.11
C ARG A 650 22.75 3.31 23.26
N LYS A 651 24.04 3.05 23.05
CA LYS A 651 25.16 3.81 22.44
C LYS A 651 24.84 4.84 21.33
N GLU A 652 25.67 5.87 21.26
CA GLU A 652 25.70 7.01 20.32
C GLU A 652 25.48 6.65 18.82
N GLU A 653 25.90 5.44 18.41
CA GLU A 653 25.79 4.93 17.04
C GLU A 653 24.34 4.75 16.54
N HIS A 654 23.38 4.50 17.44
CA HIS A 654 21.95 4.35 17.07
C HIS A 654 21.28 5.69 16.79
N PHE A 655 21.77 6.78 17.39
CA PHE A 655 21.23 8.13 17.20
C PHE A 655 21.59 8.72 15.83
N SER A 656 22.69 8.26 15.22
CA SER A 656 23.14 8.72 13.89
C SER A 656 22.18 8.33 12.76
N ALA A 657 21.49 7.19 12.88
CA ALA A 657 20.46 6.78 11.91
C ALA A 657 19.20 7.64 12.03
N LEU A 658 18.76 7.92 13.26
CA LEU A 658 17.68 8.85 13.55
C LEU A 658 18.03 10.24 12.99
N LYS A 659 19.27 10.71 13.18
CA LYS A 659 19.76 12.00 12.68
C LYS A 659 19.74 12.10 11.15
N ASN A 660 20.03 11.02 10.42
CA ASN A 660 19.94 11.00 8.95
C ASN A 660 18.48 11.10 8.47
N ASN A 661 17.55 10.43 9.14
CA ASN A 661 16.11 10.57 8.89
C ASN A 661 15.62 12.01 9.22
N LEU A 662 16.18 12.64 10.25
CA LEU A 662 15.86 14.01 10.67
C LEU A 662 16.48 15.11 9.78
N LEU A 663 17.67 14.88 9.21
CA LEU A 663 18.31 15.79 8.24
C LEU A 663 17.48 15.93 6.95
N TYR A 664 16.71 14.89 6.58
CA TYR A 664 15.76 14.99 5.48
C TYR A 664 14.53 15.83 5.86
N ALA A 665 14.08 15.72 7.12
CA ALA A 665 12.95 16.50 7.64
C ALA A 665 13.27 18.01 7.73
N GLU A 666 14.49 18.43 8.04
CA GLU A 666 14.90 19.86 8.04
C GLU A 666 14.79 20.52 6.65
N ASN A 667 14.99 19.77 5.55
CA ASN A 667 14.80 20.28 4.19
C ASN A 667 13.32 20.45 3.82
N VAL A 668 12.41 19.78 4.54
CA VAL A 668 10.94 19.84 4.38
C VAL A 668 10.31 20.80 5.41
N LEU A 669 11.00 21.06 6.53
CA LEU A 669 10.54 21.87 7.67
C LEU A 669 11.38 23.15 7.81
N LYS A 670 11.08 24.19 7.03
CA LYS A 670 11.61 25.53 7.36
C LYS A 670 11.13 25.93 8.77
N GLY A 671 12.03 25.89 9.76
CA GLY A 671 11.77 26.32 11.13
C GLY A 671 11.56 25.22 12.19
N GLY A 672 11.71 23.93 11.85
CA GLY A 672 11.70 22.86 12.85
C GLY A 672 12.80 23.03 13.89
N ARG A 673 12.50 22.84 15.18
CA ARG A 673 13.49 22.87 16.27
C ARG A 673 13.49 21.55 17.02
N LEU A 674 14.67 20.97 17.21
CA LEU A 674 14.89 19.88 18.16
C LEU A 674 14.71 20.41 19.59
N MET A 675 13.81 19.84 20.38
CA MET A 675 13.63 20.22 21.79
C MET A 675 13.86 19.00 22.68
N ARG A 676 14.72 19.14 23.70
CA ARG A 676 14.89 18.16 24.80
C ARG A 676 13.99 18.56 25.96
N PHE A 677 13.39 17.58 26.62
CA PHE A 677 12.69 17.77 27.89
C PHE A 677 13.33 16.85 28.95
N ASN A 678 13.45 17.32 30.19
CA ASN A 678 13.89 16.45 31.29
C ASN A 678 12.72 15.66 31.89
N GLU A 679 13.00 14.78 32.86
CA GLU A 679 12.02 13.99 33.62
C GLU A 679 10.91 14.83 34.28
N SER A 680 11.14 16.14 34.49
CA SER A 680 10.16 17.08 35.03
C SER A 680 9.34 17.84 33.96
N GLY A 681 9.52 17.51 32.67
CA GLY A 681 8.84 18.17 31.56
C GLY A 681 9.34 19.61 31.27
N GLN A 682 10.50 19.99 31.83
CA GLN A 682 11.10 21.30 31.56
C GLN A 682 11.93 21.24 30.27
N LYS A 683 11.73 22.24 29.41
CA LYS A 683 12.46 22.43 28.16
C LYS A 683 13.94 22.67 28.44
N ILE A 684 14.79 21.79 27.95
CA ILE A 684 16.25 21.98 27.84
C ILE A 684 16.53 22.33 26.38
N TYR A 685 17.08 23.51 26.13
CA TYR A 685 17.58 23.85 24.79
C TYR A 685 18.84 23.02 24.50
N CYS A 686 18.84 22.29 23.39
CA CYS A 686 20.08 21.70 22.86
C CYS A 686 20.88 22.78 22.12
N GLU A 687 21.64 23.58 22.86
CA GLU A 687 22.74 24.36 22.27
C GLU A 687 23.97 23.45 22.17
N GLY A 688 24.00 22.62 21.13
CA GLY A 688 25.15 21.76 20.82
C GLY A 688 25.21 20.43 21.57
N PRO A 689 26.10 19.52 21.13
CA PRO A 689 26.15 18.14 21.59
C PRO A 689 27.06 18.01 22.83
N ASP A 690 26.51 18.24 24.02
CA ASP A 690 27.15 17.80 25.27
C ASP A 690 26.39 16.58 25.83
N TYR A 691 27.00 15.42 25.66
CA TYR A 691 26.45 14.06 25.81
C TYR A 691 26.67 13.45 27.20
N LEU A 692 26.27 14.11 28.28
CA LEU A 692 26.47 13.56 29.63
C LEU A 692 25.29 13.87 30.55
N ASP A 693 24.20 13.12 30.40
CA ASP A 693 23.24 12.96 31.48
C ASP A 693 22.64 11.54 31.43
N SER A 694 22.64 10.87 32.59
CA SER A 694 22.29 9.46 32.78
C SER A 694 20.78 9.21 32.96
N SER A 695 19.94 10.23 32.77
CA SER A 695 18.48 10.07 32.67
C SER A 695 18.12 9.61 31.25
N ASN A 696 17.85 8.32 31.09
CA ASN A 696 17.88 7.58 29.82
C ASN A 696 16.68 7.79 28.86
N ASP A 697 15.83 8.80 29.07
CA ASP A 697 14.65 9.03 28.24
C ASP A 697 14.85 10.24 27.32
N TRP A 698 14.89 9.99 26.01
CA TRP A 698 15.00 11.02 24.98
C TRP A 698 13.66 11.17 24.28
N SER A 699 13.12 12.39 24.26
CA SER A 699 11.97 12.75 23.44
C SER A 699 12.38 13.91 22.53
N VAL A 700 12.13 13.74 21.23
CA VAL A 700 12.39 14.76 20.22
C VAL A 700 11.04 15.21 19.65
N HIS A 701 10.69 16.46 19.93
CA HIS A 701 9.46 17.06 19.44
C HIS A 701 9.75 18.06 18.34
N PHE A 702 9.22 17.80 17.14
CA PHE A 702 9.13 18.81 16.09
C PHE A 702 7.77 19.50 16.24
N SER A 703 7.71 20.55 17.06
CA SER A 703 6.55 21.45 17.05
C SER A 703 6.67 22.37 15.83
N GLY A 704 5.87 22.10 14.81
CA GLY A 704 5.62 23.06 13.75
C GLY A 704 4.55 24.04 14.24
N GLU A 705 4.76 25.35 14.04
CA GLU A 705 3.63 26.28 13.97
C GLU A 705 2.74 25.88 12.78
N GLU A 706 1.49 26.36 12.74
CA GLU A 706 0.58 26.16 11.61
C GLU A 706 1.32 26.53 10.31
N TYR A 707 1.79 25.51 9.60
CA TYR A 707 2.48 25.72 8.35
C TYR A 707 1.38 25.77 7.30
N ASP A 708 1.09 26.97 6.83
CA ASP A 708 0.26 27.19 5.66
C ASP A 708 0.94 26.55 4.44
N ASN A 709 0.59 25.29 4.18
CA ASN A 709 1.05 24.52 3.04
C ASN A 709 0.36 24.97 1.74
N SER A 710 -0.48 26.02 1.70
CA SER A 710 -1.24 26.39 0.49
C SER A 710 -0.37 26.56 -0.76
N GLY A 711 0.88 27.03 -0.60
CA GLY A 711 1.87 27.11 -1.69
C GLY A 711 2.43 25.76 -2.18
N GLU A 712 2.17 24.67 -1.47
CA GLU A 712 2.56 23.29 -1.79
C GLU A 712 1.40 22.45 -2.34
N ARG A 713 0.25 23.06 -2.61
CA ARG A 713 -0.96 22.35 -3.07
C ARG A 713 -0.72 21.50 -4.31
N SER A 714 0.11 21.98 -5.24
CA SER A 714 0.52 21.21 -6.43
C SER A 714 1.24 19.90 -6.09
N LYS A 715 2.01 19.85 -4.99
CA LYS A 715 2.66 18.61 -4.51
C LYS A 715 1.63 17.64 -3.94
N LEU A 716 0.65 18.14 -3.19
CA LEU A 716 -0.45 17.32 -2.67
C LEU A 716 -1.27 16.74 -3.83
N SER A 717 -1.69 17.58 -4.79
CA SER A 717 -2.42 17.14 -5.98
C SER A 717 -1.62 16.11 -6.79
N ALA A 718 -0.31 16.33 -6.98
CA ALA A 718 0.55 15.37 -7.68
C ALA A 718 0.66 14.02 -6.94
N ALA A 719 0.77 14.04 -5.61
CA ALA A 719 0.80 12.81 -4.82
C ALA A 719 -0.54 12.07 -4.85
N LEU A 720 -1.67 12.79 -4.73
CA LEU A 720 -3.00 12.18 -4.84
C LEU A 720 -3.24 11.59 -6.24
N ASN A 721 -2.80 12.28 -7.29
CA ASN A 721 -2.84 11.77 -8.65
C ASN A 721 -1.99 10.50 -8.79
N LYS A 722 -0.77 10.47 -8.23
CA LYS A 722 0.06 9.26 -8.20
C LYS A 722 -0.64 8.09 -7.51
N ILE A 723 -1.27 8.32 -6.36
CA ILE A 723 -2.04 7.29 -5.61
C ILE A 723 -3.21 6.75 -6.45
N ALA A 724 -3.85 7.63 -7.21
CA ALA A 724 -4.93 7.32 -8.15
C ALA A 724 -4.44 6.63 -9.44
N GLY A 725 -3.15 6.72 -9.77
CA GLY A 725 -2.58 6.25 -11.03
C GLY A 725 -2.68 7.21 -12.20
N ARG A 726 -2.89 8.51 -11.93
CA ARG A 726 -2.99 9.58 -12.93
C ARG A 726 -1.65 10.18 -13.32
#